data_AF-K7EM87-F1
#
_entry.id   AF-K7EM87-F1
#
_cell.length_a   1.000
_cell.length_b   1.000
_cell.length_c   1.000
_cell.angle_alpha   90.00
_cell.angle_beta   90.00
_cell.angle_gamma   90.00
#
_symmetry.space_group_name_H-M   'P 1'
#
loop_
_entity.id
_entity.type
_entity.pdbx_description
1 polymer ?
#
loop_
_entity_poly.entity_id
_entity_poly.type
_entity_poly.pdbx_seq_one_letter_code
_entity_poly.pdbx_strand_id
1 'polypeptide(L)'
;MIQAHISVSTQPNEVGPVAVLEFWVQALISQHLWYREQPILFLMDHLCKAAFQLMQEDCIQKLLYQQHKNALGYHCDRSLLSSLVSWIVAGNITPSFVEGLATPTQVWFAWTVLNMESIFEEDSQLRRVIEGELVINSAFTPDQALKKAQTQLKLPIVPSLQRLLIYRWAHQALVTPSDHPLLPLIWQKFFLLYLHRPGPQYGLPIDGCIGRRFFQSPAHINLLKEMKRRLTEVADFHHAASKALRVPAEGSEGLPESHSGTPGYLTSPELHKELVRLFNVYILWLEDENFQKGDTYIPSLPKHYDIHRLAKVMQNQQDLWMEYLNMERIYHEFQETVGLWTQAKLESHSTPCSLSVQLDFTDPLLAKERVLSNLRKHEAPQPPLALHPTKPPVPVISSAVLLSQKDATQLVCTDLNLLQQQARTAALRESQQVALDGELLDTMPKQYVNREEQTTLHLECRGSSGKKCQGAAVVTVQFEGMHKNEAISQQLHVLRKEVKQLQAEAAKPPSLNIVEAAVHAENLITALVNAYKLQPTPGIQKVGISLFFTIVDYVSDETQRHPPTRQFFTSCIEILGQVFISGIKSECRKVLETILKNSRLCSLLSPFFTPNAAPAEFIQLYEQVVKFLSEDNSDMIFMLLTKASGVHSLGTYCLGP
;
A
#
# COMPACT_ATOMS: atom_id res chain seq x y z
N MET A 1 -6.72 1.96 -26.78
CA MET A 1 -5.51 1.17 -27.09
C MET A 1 -5.44 -0.13 -26.28
N ILE A 2 -5.26 -0.11 -24.95
CA ILE A 2 -5.11 -1.32 -24.12
C ILE A 2 -6.25 -2.33 -24.33
N GLN A 3 -7.50 -1.89 -24.22
CA GLN A 3 -8.67 -2.76 -24.43
C GLN A 3 -8.77 -3.30 -25.87
N ALA A 4 -8.26 -2.56 -26.87
CA ALA A 4 -8.18 -3.07 -28.24
C ALA A 4 -7.11 -4.16 -28.38
N HIS A 5 -5.97 -4.03 -27.69
CA HIS A 5 -4.96 -5.09 -27.61
C HIS A 5 -5.56 -6.36 -26.97
N ILE A 6 -6.30 -6.20 -25.87
CA ILE A 6 -7.03 -7.31 -25.23
C ILE A 6 -8.04 -7.92 -26.22
N SER A 7 -8.84 -7.09 -26.89
CA SER A 7 -9.86 -7.55 -27.85
C SER A 7 -9.27 -8.28 -29.07
N VAL A 8 -8.07 -7.92 -29.51
CA VAL A 8 -7.39 -8.66 -30.59
C VAL A 8 -6.89 -10.00 -30.07
N SER A 9 -6.34 -10.03 -28.85
CA SER A 9 -5.78 -11.24 -28.25
C SER A 9 -6.80 -12.35 -27.94
N THR A 10 -8.11 -12.05 -27.98
CA THR A 10 -9.17 -13.06 -27.85
C THR A 10 -9.45 -13.81 -29.17
N GLN A 11 -8.86 -13.38 -30.29
CA GLN A 11 -9.02 -14.06 -31.58
C GLN A 11 -8.25 -15.38 -31.63
N PRO A 12 -8.71 -16.37 -32.42
CA PRO A 12 -7.98 -17.62 -32.61
C PRO A 12 -6.56 -17.38 -33.14
N ASN A 13 -5.58 -18.13 -32.60
CA ASN A 13 -4.14 -18.07 -32.93
C ASN A 13 -3.35 -16.86 -32.40
N GLU A 14 -3.96 -15.99 -31.59
CA GLU A 14 -3.26 -14.92 -30.89
C GLU A 14 -2.70 -15.37 -29.52
N VAL A 15 -1.90 -14.52 -28.87
CA VAL A 15 -1.22 -14.79 -27.58
C VAL A 15 -2.17 -15.03 -26.38
N GLY A 16 -3.47 -14.79 -26.56
CA GLY A 16 -4.49 -14.95 -25.53
C GLY A 16 -4.66 -13.73 -24.61
N PRO A 17 -5.86 -13.51 -24.06
CA PRO A 17 -6.15 -12.33 -23.23
C PRO A 17 -5.37 -12.29 -21.93
N VAL A 18 -5.04 -13.46 -21.35
CA VAL A 18 -4.30 -13.56 -20.10
C VAL A 18 -2.91 -12.94 -20.24
N ALA A 19 -2.17 -13.30 -21.29
CA ALA A 19 -0.82 -12.79 -21.53
C ALA A 19 -0.82 -11.26 -21.70
N VAL A 20 -1.82 -10.70 -22.40
CA VAL A 20 -1.95 -9.26 -22.60
C VAL A 20 -2.33 -8.54 -21.31
N LEU A 21 -3.26 -9.10 -20.52
CA LEU A 21 -3.61 -8.57 -19.20
C LEU A 21 -2.38 -8.54 -18.27
N GLU A 22 -1.66 -9.65 -18.17
CA GLU A 22 -0.44 -9.75 -17.34
C GLU A 22 0.62 -8.75 -17.79
N PHE A 23 0.86 -8.62 -19.09
CA PHE A 23 1.81 -7.65 -19.65
C PHE A 23 1.49 -6.21 -19.22
N TRP A 24 0.23 -5.76 -19.40
CA TRP A 24 -0.14 -4.40 -19.06
C TRP A 24 -0.15 -4.17 -17.55
N VAL A 25 -0.63 -5.14 -16.76
CA VAL A 25 -0.59 -5.04 -15.30
C VAL A 25 0.87 -4.95 -14.82
N GLN A 26 1.77 -5.79 -15.33
CA GLN A 26 3.20 -5.74 -15.01
C GLN A 26 3.84 -4.39 -15.36
N ALA A 27 3.51 -3.83 -16.54
CA ALA A 27 4.01 -2.52 -16.95
C ALA A 27 3.52 -1.36 -16.06
N LEU A 28 2.30 -1.46 -15.52
CA LEU A 28 1.76 -0.48 -14.59
C LEU A 28 2.34 -0.63 -13.18
N ILE A 29 2.43 -1.85 -12.65
CA ILE A 29 2.97 -2.09 -11.30
C ILE A 29 4.50 -1.91 -11.22
N SER A 30 5.22 -1.89 -12.35
CA SER A 30 6.65 -1.58 -12.38
C SER A 30 6.94 -0.09 -12.15
N GLN A 31 5.93 0.78 -12.22
CA GLN A 31 6.08 2.20 -11.90
C GLN A 31 6.21 2.42 -10.39
N HIS A 32 7.06 3.35 -9.98
CA HIS A 32 7.23 3.70 -8.56
C HIS A 32 5.94 4.29 -7.99
N LEU A 33 5.50 3.81 -6.82
CA LEU A 33 4.25 4.24 -6.15
C LEU A 33 3.01 4.16 -7.06
N TRP A 34 2.96 3.18 -7.98
CA TRP A 34 1.87 3.02 -8.95
C TRP A 34 0.46 3.06 -8.35
N TYR A 35 0.31 2.58 -7.10
CA TYR A 35 -0.96 2.52 -6.38
C TYR A 35 -1.42 3.88 -5.81
N ARG A 36 -0.63 4.95 -5.96
CA ARG A 36 -0.98 6.34 -5.59
C ARG A 36 -1.36 7.19 -6.79
N GLU A 37 -0.86 6.82 -7.96
CA GLU A 37 -1.00 7.60 -9.18
C GLU A 37 -2.39 7.40 -9.80
N GLN A 38 -3.23 8.44 -9.75
CA GLN A 38 -4.61 8.38 -10.25
C GLN A 38 -4.73 7.90 -11.72
N PRO A 39 -3.86 8.32 -12.66
CA PRO A 39 -3.90 7.81 -14.03
C PRO A 39 -3.63 6.30 -14.10
N ILE A 40 -2.71 5.79 -13.27
CA ILE A 40 -2.40 4.36 -13.24
C ILE A 40 -3.56 3.58 -12.63
N LEU A 41 -4.14 4.06 -11.52
CA LEU A 41 -5.32 3.44 -10.91
C LEU A 41 -6.51 3.42 -11.87
N PHE A 42 -6.72 4.49 -12.65
CA PHE A 42 -7.75 4.53 -13.68
C PHE A 42 -7.55 3.44 -14.75
N LEU A 43 -6.32 3.27 -15.24
CA LEU A 43 -6.00 2.21 -16.20
C LEU A 43 -6.14 0.80 -15.58
N MET A 44 -5.70 0.65 -14.33
CA MET A 44 -5.79 -0.60 -13.58
C MET A 44 -7.25 -1.00 -13.34
N ASP A 45 -8.13 -0.05 -13.06
CA ASP A 45 -9.57 -0.26 -12.93
C ASP A 45 -10.18 -0.84 -14.22
N HIS A 46 -9.81 -0.28 -15.37
CA HIS A 46 -10.27 -0.78 -16.68
C HIS A 46 -9.70 -2.16 -17.03
N LEU A 47 -8.47 -2.46 -16.62
CA LEU A 47 -7.88 -3.80 -16.74
C LEU A 47 -8.62 -4.82 -15.86
N CYS A 48 -8.94 -4.45 -14.62
CA CYS A 48 -9.72 -5.28 -13.70
C CYS A 48 -11.13 -5.54 -14.26
N LYS A 49 -11.79 -4.50 -14.80
CA LYS A 49 -13.08 -4.63 -15.48
C LYS A 49 -13.01 -5.60 -16.67
N ALA A 50 -11.98 -5.47 -17.50
CA ALA A 50 -11.78 -6.37 -18.65
C ALA A 50 -11.50 -7.82 -18.20
N ALA A 51 -10.69 -8.01 -17.16
CA ALA A 51 -10.41 -9.32 -16.59
C ALA A 51 -11.67 -9.98 -16.01
N PHE A 52 -12.51 -9.22 -15.30
CA PHE A 52 -13.82 -9.68 -14.82
C PHE A 52 -14.73 -10.12 -15.97
N GLN A 53 -14.85 -9.29 -17.01
CA GLN A 53 -15.66 -9.62 -18.20
C GLN A 53 -15.20 -10.92 -18.88
N LEU A 54 -13.89 -11.15 -18.92
CA LEU A 54 -13.28 -12.33 -19.54
C LEU A 54 -13.19 -13.55 -18.59
N MET A 55 -13.62 -13.41 -17.34
CA MET A 55 -13.46 -14.42 -16.28
C MET A 55 -11.99 -14.83 -16.07
N GLN A 56 -11.07 -13.86 -16.11
CA GLN A 56 -9.62 -14.03 -15.98
C GLN A 56 -9.02 -13.17 -14.85
N GLU A 57 -9.78 -12.93 -13.78
CA GLU A 57 -9.33 -12.08 -12.66
C GLU A 57 -8.08 -12.64 -11.94
N ASP A 58 -7.94 -13.97 -11.92
CA ASP A 58 -6.84 -14.68 -11.26
C ASP A 58 -5.46 -14.22 -11.72
N CYS A 59 -5.28 -13.86 -13.00
CA CYS A 59 -3.97 -13.43 -13.49
C CYS A 59 -3.54 -12.10 -12.87
N ILE A 60 -4.48 -11.16 -12.71
CA ILE A 60 -4.24 -9.87 -12.05
C ILE A 60 -4.07 -10.09 -10.54
N GLN A 61 -4.95 -10.89 -9.93
CA GLN A 61 -4.88 -11.16 -8.48
C GLN A 61 -3.55 -11.80 -8.09
N LYS A 62 -3.00 -12.74 -8.88
CA LYS A 62 -1.68 -13.35 -8.64
C LYS A 62 -0.55 -12.32 -8.62
N LEU A 63 -0.53 -11.40 -9.60
CA LEU A 63 0.48 -10.34 -9.67
C LEU A 63 0.36 -9.38 -8.49
N LEU A 64 -0.86 -8.96 -8.15
CA LEU A 64 -1.11 -8.10 -7.00
C LEU A 64 -0.77 -8.79 -5.67
N TYR A 65 -1.07 -10.09 -5.54
CA TYR A 65 -0.73 -10.89 -4.37
C TYR A 65 0.78 -10.95 -4.17
N GLN A 66 1.55 -11.13 -5.24
CA GLN A 66 3.02 -11.08 -5.17
C GLN A 66 3.53 -9.70 -4.73
N GLN A 67 2.98 -8.62 -5.29
CA GLN A 67 3.32 -7.25 -4.87
C GLN A 67 2.96 -7.01 -3.39
N HIS A 68 1.81 -7.54 -2.95
CA HIS A 68 1.35 -7.41 -1.57
C HIS A 68 2.28 -8.15 -0.60
N LYS A 69 2.68 -9.40 -0.93
CA LYS A 69 3.69 -10.14 -0.17
C LYS A 69 5.02 -9.41 -0.10
N ASN A 70 5.47 -8.83 -1.21
CA ASN A 70 6.70 -8.04 -1.26
C ASN A 70 6.60 -6.81 -0.35
N ALA A 71 5.48 -6.08 -0.41
CA ALA A 71 5.21 -4.93 0.46
C ALA A 71 5.15 -5.31 1.94
N LEU A 72 4.73 -6.55 2.25
CA LEU A 72 4.67 -7.08 3.60
C LEU A 72 5.98 -7.76 4.09
N GLY A 73 7.02 -7.81 3.26
CA GLY A 73 8.29 -8.46 3.60
C GLY A 73 8.22 -10.01 3.66
N TYR A 74 7.18 -10.63 3.11
CA TYR A 74 7.09 -12.10 2.98
C TYR A 74 7.96 -12.59 1.82
N HIS A 75 9.26 -12.76 2.06
CA HIS A 75 10.18 -13.36 1.10
C HIS A 75 10.11 -14.89 1.18
N CYS A 76 9.66 -15.55 0.10
CA CYS A 76 9.64 -17.02 -0.02
C CYS A 76 10.99 -17.62 -0.44
N ASP A 77 11.96 -16.81 -0.89
CA ASP A 77 13.32 -17.29 -1.19
C ASP A 77 14.31 -16.71 -0.20
N ARG A 78 14.84 -17.61 0.62
CA ARG A 78 15.86 -17.40 1.64
C ARG A 78 17.24 -17.19 1.01
N SER A 79 17.38 -16.21 0.11
CA SER A 79 18.68 -15.66 -0.26
C SER A 79 19.15 -14.76 0.88
N LEU A 80 20.38 -14.95 1.36
CA LEU A 80 20.97 -14.32 2.56
C LEU A 80 20.97 -12.77 2.54
N LEU A 81 20.49 -12.13 1.48
CA LEU A 81 20.48 -10.68 1.28
C LEU A 81 19.07 -10.11 1.02
N SER A 82 17.99 -10.88 1.17
CA SER A 82 16.61 -10.38 0.97
C SER A 82 16.05 -9.56 2.15
N SER A 83 16.86 -9.23 3.16
CA SER A 83 16.45 -8.41 4.32
C SER A 83 16.28 -6.91 4.00
N LEU A 84 16.50 -6.52 2.74
CA LEU A 84 16.72 -5.14 2.30
C LEU A 84 15.44 -4.35 1.94
N VAL A 85 14.23 -4.86 2.18
CA VAL A 85 12.96 -4.10 1.95
C VAL A 85 12.07 -4.03 3.20
N SER A 86 12.55 -4.45 4.37
CA SER A 86 11.73 -4.59 5.58
C SER A 86 11.39 -3.27 6.31
N TRP A 87 11.95 -2.11 5.91
CA TRP A 87 11.89 -0.88 6.74
C TRP A 87 11.03 0.28 6.22
N ILE A 88 10.21 0.09 5.17
CA ILE A 88 9.10 1.02 4.88
C ILE A 88 7.83 0.60 5.64
N VAL A 89 7.94 0.36 6.96
CA VAL A 89 6.77 0.24 7.85
C VAL A 89 7.11 0.72 9.27
N ALA A 90 7.97 1.74 9.41
CA ALA A 90 8.03 2.51 10.66
C ALA A 90 6.83 3.45 10.74
N GLY A 91 5.63 2.86 10.92
CA GLY A 91 4.35 3.56 10.97
C GLY A 91 3.13 2.67 10.72
N ASN A 92 2.95 1.62 11.52
CA ASN A 92 1.66 0.95 11.84
C ASN A 92 0.49 0.99 10.83
N ILE A 93 0.71 0.64 9.55
CA ILE A 93 -0.38 0.38 8.61
C ILE A 93 0.06 -0.76 7.69
N THR A 94 -0.64 -1.90 7.71
CA THR A 94 -0.51 -2.92 6.67
C THR A 94 -0.68 -2.26 5.30
N PRO A 95 0.32 -2.30 4.41
CA PRO A 95 0.21 -1.70 3.08
C PRO A 95 -0.95 -2.35 2.33
N SER A 96 -1.90 -1.53 1.90
CA SER A 96 -2.93 -1.90 0.93
C SER A 96 -2.79 -1.00 -0.29
N PHE A 97 -3.06 -1.56 -1.47
CA PHE A 97 -3.09 -0.77 -2.70
C PHE A 97 -4.32 0.14 -2.79
N VAL A 98 -5.30 -0.03 -1.88
CA VAL A 98 -6.35 0.96 -1.63
C VAL A 98 -5.97 1.71 -0.34
N GLU A 99 -5.37 2.89 -0.49
CA GLU A 99 -4.79 3.65 0.63
C GLU A 99 -5.83 4.05 1.69
N GLY A 100 -7.03 4.45 1.24
CA GLY A 100 -8.15 4.79 2.13
C GLY A 100 -8.90 3.57 2.68
N LEU A 101 -10.01 3.83 3.37
CA LEU A 101 -10.94 2.78 3.80
C LEU A 101 -11.67 2.13 2.61
N ALA A 102 -11.85 2.88 1.52
CA ALA A 102 -12.49 2.47 0.28
C ALA A 102 -12.17 3.46 -0.86
N THR A 103 -12.54 3.14 -2.11
CA THR A 103 -12.48 4.07 -3.25
C THR A 103 -13.81 4.11 -4.02
N PRO A 104 -14.39 5.30 -4.26
CA PRO A 104 -15.65 5.43 -5.01
C PRO A 104 -15.47 5.38 -6.53
N THR A 105 -14.26 5.66 -7.03
CA THR A 105 -13.99 5.87 -8.46
C THR A 105 -13.41 4.64 -9.15
N GLN A 106 -12.50 3.91 -8.49
CA GLN A 106 -11.86 2.71 -9.05
C GLN A 106 -12.43 1.45 -8.39
N VAL A 107 -13.73 1.21 -8.63
CA VAL A 107 -14.49 0.14 -7.97
C VAL A 107 -14.06 -1.26 -8.47
N TRP A 108 -13.74 -1.42 -9.75
CA TRP A 108 -13.25 -2.70 -10.30
C TRP A 108 -11.87 -3.03 -9.74
N PHE A 109 -11.00 -2.04 -9.61
CA PHE A 109 -9.71 -2.21 -8.95
C PHE A 109 -9.88 -2.57 -7.47
N ALA A 110 -10.75 -1.87 -6.75
CA ALA A 110 -11.04 -2.17 -5.34
C ALA A 110 -11.56 -3.60 -5.17
N TRP A 111 -12.46 -4.03 -6.04
CA TRP A 111 -12.97 -5.41 -6.07
C TRP A 111 -11.84 -6.43 -6.20
N THR A 112 -10.93 -6.25 -7.17
CA THR A 112 -9.79 -7.16 -7.36
C THR A 112 -8.85 -7.16 -6.16
N VAL A 113 -8.52 -5.98 -5.61
CA VAL A 113 -7.63 -5.86 -4.45
C VAL A 113 -8.23 -6.51 -3.21
N LEU A 114 -9.51 -6.27 -2.91
CA LEU A 114 -10.16 -6.85 -1.72
C LEU A 114 -10.33 -8.37 -1.84
N ASN A 115 -10.58 -8.91 -3.05
CA ASN A 115 -10.58 -10.36 -3.25
C ASN A 115 -9.16 -10.94 -3.07
N MET A 116 -8.13 -10.30 -3.62
CA MET A 116 -6.74 -10.72 -3.40
C MET A 116 -6.35 -10.68 -1.90
N GLU A 117 -6.72 -9.62 -1.19
CA GLU A 117 -6.49 -9.53 0.26
C GLU A 117 -7.30 -10.57 1.04
N SER A 118 -8.45 -11.01 0.52
CA SER A 118 -9.23 -12.12 1.10
C SER A 118 -8.46 -13.43 1.06
N ILE A 119 -7.80 -13.71 -0.07
CA ILE A 119 -6.90 -14.87 -0.21
C ILE A 119 -5.76 -14.75 0.81
N PHE A 120 -5.17 -13.56 0.98
CA PHE A 120 -4.10 -13.35 1.95
C PHE A 120 -4.56 -13.52 3.41
N GLU A 121 -5.73 -13.01 3.78
CA GLU A 121 -6.32 -13.17 5.12
C GLU A 121 -6.63 -14.63 5.45
N GLU A 122 -7.00 -15.43 4.44
CA GLU A 122 -7.23 -16.87 4.54
C GLU A 122 -5.91 -17.67 4.63
N ASP A 123 -4.94 -17.39 3.78
CA ASP A 123 -3.61 -18.03 3.78
C ASP A 123 -2.88 -17.79 5.11
N SER A 124 -3.00 -16.58 5.67
CA SER A 124 -2.42 -16.23 6.98
C SER A 124 -3.17 -16.83 8.17
N GLN A 125 -4.33 -17.47 7.94
CA GLN A 125 -5.25 -17.97 8.98
C GLN A 125 -5.76 -16.86 9.92
N LEU A 126 -5.60 -15.59 9.57
CA LEU A 126 -5.91 -14.46 10.44
C LEU A 126 -7.39 -14.43 10.80
N ARG A 127 -8.27 -14.50 9.79
CA ARG A 127 -9.73 -14.53 9.99
C ARG A 127 -10.12 -15.66 10.93
N ARG A 128 -9.59 -16.85 10.65
CA ARG A 128 -9.89 -18.08 11.39
C ARG A 128 -9.58 -17.93 12.89
N VAL A 129 -8.43 -17.35 13.23
CA VAL A 129 -8.04 -17.18 14.63
C VAL A 129 -8.85 -16.08 15.31
N ILE A 130 -9.12 -14.96 14.63
CA ILE A 130 -9.95 -13.87 15.19
C ILE A 130 -11.36 -14.36 15.50
N GLU A 131 -12.00 -15.05 14.56
CA GLU A 131 -13.33 -15.62 14.75
C GLU A 131 -13.34 -16.64 15.90
N GLY A 132 -12.36 -17.55 15.94
CA GLY A 132 -12.23 -18.52 17.03
C GLY A 132 -12.12 -17.84 18.39
N GLU A 133 -11.31 -16.79 18.51
CA GLU A 133 -11.16 -16.02 19.74
C GLU A 133 -12.43 -15.26 20.13
N LEU A 134 -13.15 -14.70 19.15
CA LEU A 134 -14.43 -14.03 19.38
C LEU A 134 -15.54 -14.99 19.78
N VAL A 135 -15.52 -16.25 19.32
CA VAL A 135 -16.48 -17.29 19.71
C VAL A 135 -16.17 -17.81 21.12
N ILE A 136 -14.91 -18.16 21.39
CA ILE A 136 -14.49 -18.75 22.66
C ILE A 136 -14.62 -17.73 23.81
N ASN A 137 -14.25 -16.47 23.56
CA ASN A 137 -14.21 -15.43 24.58
C ASN A 137 -15.31 -14.40 24.35
N SER A 138 -16.49 -14.61 24.95
CA SER A 138 -17.65 -13.72 24.81
C SER A 138 -17.40 -12.27 25.23
N ALA A 139 -16.44 -12.03 26.14
CA ALA A 139 -16.05 -10.69 26.59
C ALA A 139 -15.04 -9.97 25.66
N PHE A 140 -14.44 -10.68 24.70
CA PHE A 140 -13.42 -10.07 23.83
C PHE A 140 -14.03 -9.11 22.83
N THR A 141 -13.38 -7.96 22.68
CA THR A 141 -13.60 -7.05 21.56
C THR A 141 -12.82 -7.50 20.32
N PRO A 142 -13.21 -7.02 19.12
CA PRO A 142 -12.46 -7.31 17.88
C PRO A 142 -10.99 -6.92 17.95
N ASP A 143 -10.65 -5.79 18.59
CA ASP A 143 -9.26 -5.37 18.80
C ASP A 143 -8.48 -6.36 19.68
N GLN A 144 -9.11 -6.89 20.74
CA GLN A 144 -8.48 -7.85 21.63
C GLN A 144 -8.26 -9.20 20.92
N ALA A 145 -9.25 -9.66 20.17
CA ALA A 145 -9.13 -10.87 19.35
C ALA A 145 -8.02 -10.72 18.29
N LEU A 146 -7.94 -9.56 17.62
CA LEU A 146 -6.90 -9.25 16.64
C LEU A 146 -5.50 -9.25 17.26
N LYS A 147 -5.30 -8.61 18.43
CA LYS A 147 -4.01 -8.61 19.15
C LYS A 147 -3.58 -10.03 19.57
N LYS A 148 -4.53 -10.86 19.97
CA LYS A 148 -4.25 -12.26 20.32
C LYS A 148 -3.91 -13.08 19.08
N ALA A 149 -4.66 -12.92 18.00
CA ALA A 149 -4.39 -13.57 16.72
C ALA A 149 -2.99 -13.22 16.18
N GLN A 150 -2.61 -11.94 16.26
CA GLN A 150 -1.28 -11.48 15.88
C GLN A 150 -0.17 -12.20 16.66
N THR A 151 -0.34 -12.34 17.98
CA THR A 151 0.64 -13.00 18.87
C THR A 151 0.72 -14.50 18.58
N GLN A 152 -0.42 -15.15 18.36
CA GLN A 152 -0.50 -16.58 18.08
C GLN A 152 0.09 -16.94 16.71
N LEU A 153 -0.23 -16.16 15.68
CA LEU A 153 0.21 -16.39 14.30
C LEU A 153 1.61 -15.84 14.02
N LYS A 154 2.20 -15.09 14.96
CA LYS A 154 3.52 -14.44 14.83
C LYS A 154 3.62 -13.63 13.54
N LEU A 155 2.57 -12.89 13.20
CA LEU A 155 2.53 -12.11 11.96
C LEU A 155 3.61 -11.01 12.00
N PRO A 156 4.43 -10.89 10.94
CA PRO A 156 5.50 -9.89 10.90
C PRO A 156 4.95 -8.45 10.83
N ILE A 157 3.74 -8.29 10.29
CA ILE A 157 3.04 -7.01 10.18
C ILE A 157 1.63 -7.15 10.75
N VAL A 158 1.22 -6.15 11.51
CA VAL A 158 -0.07 -6.10 12.19
C VAL A 158 -1.06 -5.29 11.36
N PRO A 159 -2.16 -5.89 10.86
CA PRO A 159 -3.25 -5.10 10.30
C PRO A 159 -3.91 -4.28 11.40
N SER A 160 -4.24 -3.04 11.08
CA SER A 160 -5.15 -2.26 11.91
C SER A 160 -6.54 -2.89 11.85
N LEU A 161 -7.36 -2.67 12.88
CA LEU A 161 -8.70 -3.23 12.94
C LEU A 161 -9.53 -2.89 11.70
N GLN A 162 -9.44 -1.65 11.22
CA GLN A 162 -10.17 -1.16 10.03
C GLN A 162 -9.73 -1.85 8.74
N ARG A 163 -8.61 -2.58 8.73
CA ARG A 163 -8.13 -3.36 7.59
C ARG A 163 -8.69 -4.77 7.53
N LEU A 164 -9.43 -5.24 8.53
CA LEU A 164 -10.15 -6.51 8.43
C LEU A 164 -11.21 -6.42 7.34
N LEU A 165 -11.30 -7.47 6.52
CA LEU A 165 -12.13 -7.43 5.31
C LEU A 165 -13.61 -7.17 5.57
N ILE A 166 -14.13 -7.55 6.73
CA ILE A 166 -15.52 -7.26 7.12
C ILE A 166 -15.81 -5.75 7.14
N TYR A 167 -14.85 -4.91 7.58
CA TYR A 167 -14.99 -3.45 7.56
C TYR A 167 -14.65 -2.88 6.19
N ARG A 168 -13.67 -3.47 5.48
CA ARG A 168 -13.29 -2.98 4.15
C ARG A 168 -14.41 -3.15 3.13
N TRP A 169 -15.05 -4.33 3.10
CA TRP A 169 -16.23 -4.56 2.26
C TRP A 169 -17.39 -3.65 2.67
N ALA A 170 -17.59 -3.41 3.97
CA ALA A 170 -18.59 -2.45 4.47
C ALA A 170 -18.34 -1.03 3.94
N HIS A 171 -17.13 -0.51 4.10
CA HIS A 171 -16.78 0.82 3.60
C HIS A 171 -16.84 0.91 2.08
N GLN A 172 -16.41 -0.13 1.35
CA GLN A 172 -16.52 -0.17 -0.11
C GLN A 172 -17.97 -0.17 -0.57
N ALA A 173 -18.86 -0.89 0.12
CA ALA A 173 -20.30 -0.90 -0.17
C ALA A 173 -20.94 0.50 0.02
N LEU A 174 -20.50 1.25 1.03
CA LEU A 174 -21.01 2.60 1.29
C LEU A 174 -20.65 3.61 0.20
N VAL A 175 -19.42 3.55 -0.33
CA VAL A 175 -18.92 4.55 -1.30
C VAL A 175 -19.16 4.18 -2.76
N THR A 176 -19.53 2.93 -3.05
CA THR A 176 -19.78 2.47 -4.42
C THR A 176 -21.05 3.12 -4.99
N PRO A 177 -21.02 3.70 -6.21
CA PRO A 177 -22.19 4.32 -6.83
C PRO A 177 -23.39 3.38 -6.97
N SER A 178 -24.61 3.90 -6.81
CA SER A 178 -25.84 3.09 -6.79
C SER A 178 -26.15 2.40 -8.13
N ASP A 179 -25.62 2.92 -9.23
CA ASP A 179 -25.77 2.37 -10.57
C ASP A 179 -24.59 1.49 -11.02
N HIS A 180 -23.58 1.31 -10.16
CA HIS A 180 -22.38 0.55 -10.50
C HIS A 180 -22.69 -0.96 -10.57
N PRO A 181 -22.30 -1.67 -11.65
CA PRO A 181 -22.65 -3.09 -11.85
C PRO A 181 -22.19 -4.04 -10.73
N LEU A 182 -21.04 -3.77 -10.09
CA LEU A 182 -20.52 -4.61 -9.00
C LEU A 182 -21.22 -4.43 -7.65
N LEU A 183 -22.06 -3.40 -7.45
CA LEU A 183 -22.61 -3.09 -6.14
C LEU A 183 -23.32 -4.30 -5.46
N PRO A 184 -24.17 -5.08 -6.16
CA PRO A 184 -24.80 -6.27 -5.58
C PRO A 184 -23.80 -7.31 -5.05
N LEU A 185 -22.67 -7.51 -5.75
CA LEU A 185 -21.62 -8.46 -5.37
C LEU A 185 -20.76 -7.93 -4.22
N ILE A 186 -20.52 -6.63 -4.15
CA ILE A 186 -19.81 -5.99 -3.01
C ILE A 186 -20.60 -6.22 -1.72
N TRP A 187 -21.93 -6.05 -1.76
CA TRP A 187 -22.80 -6.41 -0.64
C TRP A 187 -22.81 -7.91 -0.35
N GLN A 188 -22.82 -8.77 -1.38
CA GLN A 188 -22.70 -10.22 -1.20
C GLN A 188 -21.44 -10.59 -0.42
N LYS A 189 -20.27 -10.01 -0.77
CA LYS A 189 -19.00 -10.22 -0.07
C LYS A 189 -19.04 -9.78 1.39
N PHE A 190 -19.69 -8.65 1.69
CA PHE A 190 -19.93 -8.24 3.08
C PHE A 190 -20.79 -9.27 3.85
N PHE A 191 -21.92 -9.70 3.29
CA PHE A 191 -22.81 -10.65 3.97
C PHE A 191 -22.21 -12.04 4.14
N LEU A 192 -21.33 -12.48 3.23
CA LEU A 192 -20.54 -13.71 3.39
C LEU A 192 -19.69 -13.68 4.67
N LEU A 193 -19.19 -12.51 5.06
CA LEU A 193 -18.44 -12.33 6.31
C LEU A 193 -19.36 -12.10 7.51
N TYR A 194 -20.37 -11.23 7.37
CA TYR A 194 -21.26 -10.86 8.48
C TYR A 194 -22.17 -12.01 8.93
N LEU A 195 -22.62 -12.86 8.02
CA LEU A 195 -23.49 -14.00 8.32
C LEU A 195 -22.74 -15.33 8.38
N HIS A 196 -21.40 -15.31 8.38
CA HIS A 196 -20.61 -16.52 8.56
C HIS A 196 -20.93 -17.19 9.90
N ARG A 197 -21.02 -18.53 9.90
CA ARG A 197 -21.25 -19.35 11.10
C ARG A 197 -19.98 -20.14 11.44
N PRO A 198 -19.09 -19.58 12.28
CA PRO A 198 -17.94 -20.31 12.77
C PRO A 198 -18.38 -21.41 13.74
N GLY A 199 -17.80 -22.61 13.64
CA GLY A 199 -18.10 -23.68 14.61
C GLY A 199 -17.55 -25.05 14.22
N PRO A 200 -18.05 -25.69 13.14
CA PRO A 200 -17.68 -27.06 12.79
C PRO A 200 -16.18 -27.25 12.55
N GLN A 201 -15.54 -26.25 11.92
CA GLN A 201 -14.10 -26.22 11.64
C GLN A 201 -13.20 -26.00 12.88
N TYR A 202 -13.81 -25.75 14.05
CA TYR A 202 -13.14 -25.53 15.33
C TYR A 202 -13.52 -26.59 16.39
N GLY A 203 -14.35 -27.57 16.05
CA GLY A 203 -14.86 -28.56 17.01
C GLY A 203 -15.86 -27.98 18.03
N LEU A 204 -16.44 -26.82 17.74
CA LEU A 204 -17.46 -26.16 18.56
C LEU A 204 -18.86 -26.40 17.94
N PRO A 205 -19.93 -26.40 18.76
CA PRO A 205 -21.30 -26.44 18.23
C PRO A 205 -21.53 -25.23 17.30
N ILE A 206 -22.38 -25.41 16.28
CA ILE A 206 -22.79 -24.29 15.42
C ILE A 206 -23.56 -23.31 16.30
N ASP A 207 -22.91 -22.20 16.64
CA ASP A 207 -23.54 -21.04 17.24
C ASP A 207 -24.03 -20.09 16.13
N GLY A 208 -24.75 -19.04 16.50
CA GLY A 208 -25.25 -18.03 15.55
C GLY A 208 -24.17 -17.39 14.67
N CYS A 209 -24.61 -16.54 13.74
CA CYS A 209 -23.70 -15.80 12.87
C CYS A 209 -22.74 -14.90 13.67
N ILE A 210 -21.52 -14.70 13.14
CA ILE A 210 -20.44 -13.99 13.85
C ILE A 210 -20.52 -12.46 13.76
N GLY A 211 -21.26 -11.92 12.79
CA GLY A 211 -21.25 -10.51 12.40
C GLY A 211 -21.32 -9.54 13.57
N ARG A 212 -22.29 -9.69 14.48
CA ARG A 212 -22.44 -8.80 15.64
C ARG A 212 -21.23 -8.76 16.57
N ARG A 213 -20.43 -9.83 16.62
CA ARG A 213 -19.19 -9.87 17.42
C ARG A 213 -18.15 -8.88 16.91
N PHE A 214 -18.18 -8.52 15.63
CA PHE A 214 -17.33 -7.48 15.04
C PHE A 214 -17.87 -6.05 15.28
N PHE A 215 -19.19 -5.88 15.40
CA PHE A 215 -19.81 -4.55 15.46
C PHE A 215 -20.29 -4.17 16.87
N GLN A 216 -19.39 -4.26 17.86
CA GLN A 216 -19.69 -3.96 19.27
C GLN A 216 -19.42 -2.50 19.68
N SER A 217 -18.46 -1.83 19.04
CA SER A 217 -18.10 -0.45 19.39
C SER A 217 -19.16 0.54 18.91
N PRO A 218 -19.34 1.71 19.58
CA PRO A 218 -20.27 2.73 19.11
C PRO A 218 -20.04 3.17 17.65
N ALA A 219 -18.77 3.25 17.23
CA ALA A 219 -18.41 3.55 15.85
C ALA A 219 -18.89 2.48 14.86
N HIS A 220 -18.71 1.19 15.20
CA HIS A 220 -19.15 0.08 14.35
C HIS A 220 -20.69 -0.07 14.35
N ILE A 221 -21.35 0.20 15.47
CA ILE A 221 -22.82 0.24 15.51
C ILE A 221 -23.35 1.34 14.59
N ASN A 222 -22.71 2.51 14.58
CA ASN A 222 -23.05 3.57 13.64
C ASN A 222 -22.77 3.17 12.19
N LEU A 223 -21.67 2.45 11.92
CA LEU A 223 -21.39 1.91 10.59
C LEU A 223 -22.51 0.98 10.10
N LEU A 224 -23.05 0.08 10.93
CA LEU A 224 -24.20 -0.76 10.54
C LEU A 224 -25.47 0.06 10.24
N LYS A 225 -25.71 1.14 10.99
CA LYS A 225 -26.83 2.06 10.71
C LYS A 225 -26.65 2.77 9.38
N GLU A 226 -25.44 3.22 9.06
CA GLU A 226 -25.10 3.80 7.77
C GLU A 226 -25.27 2.80 6.63
N MET A 227 -24.85 1.55 6.84
CA MET A 227 -25.03 0.46 5.88
C MET A 227 -26.50 0.17 5.60
N LYS A 228 -27.33 0.07 6.64
CA LYS A 228 -28.79 -0.07 6.50
C LYS A 228 -29.37 1.09 5.68
N ARG A 229 -29.03 2.33 6.04
CA ARG A 229 -29.49 3.52 5.30
C ARG A 229 -29.08 3.44 3.83
N ARG A 230 -27.83 3.05 3.55
CA ARG A 230 -27.32 2.90 2.18
C ARG A 230 -28.09 1.85 1.39
N LEU A 231 -28.41 0.70 1.98
CA LEU A 231 -29.23 -0.34 1.33
C LEU A 231 -30.62 0.21 0.95
N THR A 232 -31.25 0.99 1.83
CA THR A 232 -32.53 1.64 1.54
C THR A 232 -32.40 2.64 0.38
N GLU A 233 -31.40 3.51 0.40
CA GLU A 233 -31.14 4.48 -0.68
C GLU A 233 -30.94 3.80 -2.04
N VAL A 234 -30.23 2.66 -2.08
CA VAL A 234 -29.97 1.89 -3.30
C VAL A 234 -31.23 1.16 -3.78
N ALA A 235 -32.03 0.61 -2.87
CA ALA A 235 -33.33 0.02 -3.22
C ALA A 235 -34.28 1.08 -3.81
N ASP A 236 -34.34 2.27 -3.22
CA ASP A 236 -35.14 3.39 -3.72
C ASP A 236 -34.66 3.86 -5.11
N PHE A 237 -33.34 3.94 -5.31
CA PHE A 237 -32.75 4.25 -6.61
C PHE A 237 -33.22 3.28 -7.71
N HIS A 238 -33.10 1.97 -7.48
CA HIS A 238 -33.53 0.97 -8.46
C HIS A 238 -35.05 0.93 -8.63
N HIS A 239 -35.82 1.19 -7.58
CA HIS A 239 -37.27 1.31 -7.68
C HIS A 239 -37.66 2.49 -8.58
N ALA A 240 -37.04 3.66 -8.39
CA ALA A 240 -37.23 4.83 -9.25
C ALA A 240 -36.82 4.55 -10.71
N ALA A 241 -35.64 3.96 -10.92
CA ALA A 241 -35.15 3.59 -12.26
C ALA A 241 -36.09 2.60 -12.97
N SER A 242 -36.65 1.61 -12.25
CA SER A 242 -37.60 0.63 -12.79
C SER A 242 -38.92 1.25 -13.27
N LYS A 243 -39.29 2.44 -12.76
CA LYS A 243 -40.48 3.19 -13.15
C LYS A 243 -40.19 4.20 -14.27
N ALA A 244 -39.04 4.87 -14.22
CA ALA A 244 -38.64 5.84 -15.24
C ALA A 244 -38.55 5.23 -16.64
N LEU A 245 -38.05 4.01 -16.74
CA LEU A 245 -37.91 3.27 -18.01
C LEU A 245 -39.24 2.71 -18.58
N ARG A 246 -40.37 2.87 -17.87
CA ARG A 246 -41.69 2.38 -18.31
C ARG A 246 -42.57 3.42 -18.98
N VAL A 247 -42.23 4.70 -18.95
CA VAL A 247 -43.09 5.76 -19.49
C VAL A 247 -42.74 5.98 -20.97
N PRO A 248 -43.60 5.61 -21.94
CA PRO A 248 -43.46 6.09 -23.30
C PRO A 248 -43.71 7.60 -23.28
N ALA A 249 -42.92 8.38 -24.02
CA ALA A 249 -43.19 9.80 -24.21
C ALA A 249 -44.64 9.98 -24.71
N GLU A 250 -45.46 10.70 -23.96
CA GLU A 250 -46.82 11.05 -24.37
C GLU A 250 -46.74 11.84 -25.69
N GLY A 251 -47.20 11.26 -26.80
CA GLY A 251 -47.28 11.97 -28.08
C GLY A 251 -47.08 11.16 -29.38
N SER A 252 -46.88 9.84 -29.34
CA SER A 252 -46.79 9.05 -30.59
C SER A 252 -47.93 8.03 -30.67
N GLU A 253 -49.03 8.43 -31.31
CA GLU A 253 -49.99 7.49 -31.87
C GLU A 253 -49.40 6.89 -33.15
N GLY A 254 -49.17 5.57 -33.18
CA GLY A 254 -48.82 4.86 -34.41
C GLY A 254 -48.25 3.44 -34.25
N LEU A 255 -49.12 2.46 -34.52
CA LEU A 255 -48.91 1.02 -34.82
C LEU A 255 -48.49 0.03 -33.70
N PRO A 256 -49.18 -1.13 -33.61
CA PRO A 256 -48.80 -2.21 -32.71
C PRO A 256 -47.76 -3.15 -33.36
N GLU A 257 -46.91 -3.73 -32.50
CA GLU A 257 -45.97 -4.84 -32.74
C GLU A 257 -44.61 -4.54 -33.40
N SER A 258 -43.61 -4.26 -32.56
CA SER A 258 -42.42 -5.12 -32.46
C SER A 258 -41.81 -5.01 -31.05
N HIS A 259 -41.54 -6.14 -30.41
CA HIS A 259 -40.71 -6.20 -29.22
C HIS A 259 -39.26 -5.82 -29.60
N SER A 260 -38.95 -4.53 -29.61
CA SER A 260 -37.59 -3.98 -29.71
C SER A 260 -37.61 -2.56 -29.13
N GLY A 261 -36.81 -2.16 -28.18
CA GLY A 261 -35.71 -2.80 -27.48
C GLY A 261 -35.13 -1.70 -26.61
N THR A 262 -35.18 -1.85 -25.29
CA THR A 262 -34.26 -1.06 -24.46
C THR A 262 -32.86 -1.41 -24.97
N PRO A 263 -32.00 -0.42 -25.30
CA PRO A 263 -30.65 -0.72 -25.72
C PRO A 263 -30.00 -1.64 -24.66
N GLY A 264 -29.47 -2.81 -25.05
CA GLY A 264 -29.00 -3.84 -24.10
C GLY A 264 -27.94 -3.34 -23.11
N TYR A 265 -27.27 -2.23 -23.43
CA TYR A 265 -26.33 -1.57 -22.53
C TYR A 265 -26.97 -0.81 -21.35
N LEU A 266 -28.28 -0.52 -21.39
CA LEU A 266 -29.02 0.03 -20.25
C LEU A 266 -29.55 -1.11 -19.37
N THR A 267 -29.55 -0.88 -18.06
CA THR A 267 -30.12 -1.86 -17.11
C THR A 267 -31.63 -1.99 -17.34
N SER A 268 -32.09 -3.22 -17.57
CA SER A 268 -33.51 -3.47 -17.88
C SER A 268 -34.41 -3.17 -16.67
N PRO A 269 -35.69 -2.78 -16.91
CA PRO A 269 -36.67 -2.60 -15.85
C PRO A 269 -36.88 -3.85 -14.99
N GLU A 270 -36.69 -5.03 -15.57
CA GLU A 270 -36.78 -6.34 -14.91
C GLU A 270 -35.61 -6.55 -13.96
N LEU A 271 -34.37 -6.28 -14.41
CA LEU A 271 -33.20 -6.37 -13.56
C LEU A 271 -33.28 -5.36 -12.41
N HIS A 272 -33.75 -4.13 -12.65
CA HIS A 272 -34.00 -3.17 -11.58
C HIS A 272 -35.00 -3.69 -10.54
N LYS A 273 -36.07 -4.40 -10.93
CA LYS A 273 -37.01 -5.01 -9.98
C LYS A 273 -36.35 -6.11 -9.15
N GLU A 274 -35.52 -6.95 -9.76
CA GLU A 274 -34.80 -8.00 -9.04
C GLU A 274 -33.76 -7.41 -8.07
N LEU A 275 -33.11 -6.30 -8.45
CA LEU A 275 -32.21 -5.56 -7.56
C LEU A 275 -32.96 -4.94 -6.37
N VAL A 276 -34.15 -4.36 -6.58
CA VAL A 276 -35.01 -3.89 -5.47
C VAL A 276 -35.32 -5.03 -4.50
N ARG A 277 -35.66 -6.22 -5.01
CA ARG A 277 -35.90 -7.40 -4.15
C ARG A 277 -34.66 -7.78 -3.38
N LEU A 278 -33.50 -7.87 -4.05
CA LEU A 278 -32.23 -8.24 -3.43
C LEU A 278 -31.80 -7.27 -2.33
N PHE A 279 -31.85 -5.96 -2.57
CA PHE A 279 -31.46 -4.97 -1.56
C PHE A 279 -32.41 -4.96 -0.35
N ASN A 280 -33.70 -5.23 -0.56
CA ASN A 280 -34.64 -5.43 0.56
C ASN A 280 -34.34 -6.71 1.36
N VAL A 281 -33.93 -7.80 0.70
CA VAL A 281 -33.44 -9.02 1.37
C VAL A 281 -32.22 -8.71 2.24
N TYR A 282 -31.26 -7.94 1.71
CA TYR A 282 -30.09 -7.50 2.47
C TYR A 282 -30.44 -6.64 3.69
N ILE A 283 -31.44 -5.76 3.60
CA ILE A 283 -31.93 -4.99 4.76
C ILE A 283 -32.43 -5.94 5.85
N LEU A 284 -33.28 -6.90 5.49
CA LEU A 284 -33.82 -7.89 6.43
C LEU A 284 -32.70 -8.71 7.08
N TRP A 285 -31.70 -9.13 6.30
CA TRP A 285 -30.55 -9.87 6.80
C TRP A 285 -29.68 -9.08 7.78
N LEU A 286 -29.59 -7.76 7.60
CA LEU A 286 -28.81 -6.88 8.47
C LEU A 286 -29.55 -6.55 9.78
N GLU A 287 -30.89 -6.50 9.74
CA GLU A 287 -31.75 -6.14 10.87
C GLU A 287 -32.11 -7.30 11.80
N ASP A 288 -32.22 -8.51 11.26
CA ASP A 288 -32.71 -9.65 12.04
C ASP A 288 -31.63 -10.24 12.96
N GLU A 289 -31.71 -9.84 14.23
CA GLU A 289 -30.80 -10.28 15.28
C GLU A 289 -30.86 -11.77 15.59
N ASN A 290 -31.94 -12.46 15.19
CA ASN A 290 -32.12 -13.87 15.53
C ASN A 290 -31.09 -14.75 14.81
N PHE A 291 -30.54 -14.30 13.67
CA PHE A 291 -29.45 -14.99 12.98
C PHE A 291 -28.18 -15.09 13.82
N GLN A 292 -27.96 -14.12 14.71
CA GLN A 292 -26.76 -14.02 15.53
C GLN A 292 -26.85 -14.87 16.81
N LYS A 293 -28.07 -15.28 17.21
CA LYS A 293 -28.32 -16.08 18.43
C LYS A 293 -28.29 -17.59 18.20
N GLY A 294 -28.28 -18.05 16.95
CA GLY A 294 -28.26 -19.49 16.63
C GLY A 294 -29.63 -20.20 16.75
N ASP A 295 -30.60 -19.60 17.43
CA ASP A 295 -31.93 -20.19 17.69
C ASP A 295 -32.87 -20.27 16.46
N THR A 296 -32.44 -19.75 15.31
CA THR A 296 -33.33 -19.59 14.14
C THR A 296 -33.33 -20.81 13.23
N TYR A 297 -34.47 -21.48 13.10
CA TYR A 297 -34.67 -22.55 12.13
C TYR A 297 -34.88 -21.97 10.71
N ILE A 298 -33.79 -21.85 9.96
CA ILE A 298 -33.74 -21.21 8.63
C ILE A 298 -34.87 -21.64 7.67
N PRO A 299 -35.25 -22.92 7.53
CA PRO A 299 -36.33 -23.33 6.62
C PRO A 299 -37.73 -22.79 6.99
N SER A 300 -37.94 -22.31 8.22
CA SER A 300 -39.23 -21.75 8.66
C SER A 300 -39.38 -20.24 8.39
N LEU A 301 -38.32 -19.58 7.93
CA LEU A 301 -38.37 -18.15 7.66
C LEU A 301 -39.36 -17.82 6.53
N PRO A 302 -39.95 -16.62 6.55
CA PRO A 302 -40.78 -16.17 5.43
C PRO A 302 -40.01 -16.13 4.10
N LYS A 303 -40.72 -16.35 2.99
CA LYS A 303 -40.12 -16.37 1.63
C LYS A 303 -39.34 -15.10 1.27
N HIS A 304 -39.70 -13.95 1.84
CA HIS A 304 -39.03 -12.68 1.57
C HIS A 304 -37.61 -12.57 2.14
N TYR A 305 -37.15 -13.55 2.93
CA TYR A 305 -35.76 -13.65 3.37
C TYR A 305 -34.83 -14.32 2.37
N ASP A 306 -35.33 -14.85 1.24
CA ASP A 306 -34.55 -15.66 0.30
C ASP A 306 -33.73 -16.76 1.01
N ILE A 307 -34.46 -17.71 1.60
CA ILE A 307 -33.93 -18.78 2.44
C ILE A 307 -32.80 -19.55 1.75
N HIS A 308 -32.91 -19.75 0.43
CA HIS A 308 -31.93 -20.49 -0.35
C HIS A 308 -30.59 -19.73 -0.41
N ARG A 309 -30.59 -18.45 -0.78
CA ARG A 309 -29.35 -17.65 -0.80
C ARG A 309 -28.80 -17.42 0.61
N LEU A 310 -29.66 -17.20 1.61
CA LEU A 310 -29.25 -17.06 3.01
C LEU A 310 -28.48 -18.30 3.50
N ALA A 311 -28.99 -19.50 3.19
CA ALA A 311 -28.31 -20.74 3.55
C ALA A 311 -26.93 -20.86 2.90
N LYS A 312 -26.81 -20.50 1.61
CA LYS A 312 -25.52 -20.49 0.89
C LYS A 312 -24.52 -19.52 1.53
N VAL A 313 -24.96 -18.32 1.87
CA VAL A 313 -24.13 -17.29 2.54
C VAL A 313 -23.66 -17.78 3.92
N MET A 314 -24.56 -18.34 4.74
CA MET A 314 -24.21 -18.89 6.05
C MET A 314 -23.24 -20.07 5.98
N GLN A 315 -23.26 -20.82 4.87
CA GLN A 315 -22.33 -21.91 4.57
C GLN A 315 -21.03 -21.42 3.90
N ASN A 316 -20.82 -20.11 3.78
CA ASN A 316 -19.65 -19.49 3.14
C ASN A 316 -19.45 -19.92 1.67
N GLN A 317 -20.53 -20.15 0.91
CA GLN A 317 -20.43 -20.42 -0.52
C GLN A 317 -20.10 -19.14 -1.30
N GLN A 318 -18.95 -19.12 -1.96
CA GLN A 318 -18.37 -17.92 -2.59
C GLN A 318 -18.85 -17.65 -4.03
N ASP A 319 -19.77 -18.46 -4.57
CA ASP A 319 -20.29 -18.31 -5.94
C ASP A 319 -20.94 -16.93 -6.16
N LEU A 320 -20.48 -16.20 -7.18
CA LEU A 320 -20.99 -14.87 -7.50
C LEU A 320 -22.38 -14.94 -8.15
N TRP A 321 -23.31 -14.09 -7.68
CA TRP A 321 -24.67 -14.02 -8.23
C TRP A 321 -24.71 -13.15 -9.49
N MET A 322 -24.15 -13.69 -10.58
CA MET A 322 -24.01 -13.01 -11.87
C MET A 322 -25.36 -12.58 -12.48
N GLU A 323 -26.46 -13.21 -12.08
CA GLU A 323 -27.82 -12.84 -12.50
C GLU A 323 -28.24 -11.41 -12.10
N TYR A 324 -27.55 -10.79 -11.13
CA TYR A 324 -27.82 -9.41 -10.70
C TYR A 324 -26.94 -8.37 -11.41
N LEU A 325 -26.13 -8.78 -12.39
CA LEU A 325 -25.22 -7.91 -13.11
C LEU A 325 -25.73 -7.67 -14.53
N ASN A 326 -25.65 -6.43 -14.97
CA ASN A 326 -25.81 -6.11 -16.38
C ASN A 326 -24.50 -6.38 -17.14
N MET A 327 -24.29 -7.64 -17.53
CA MET A 327 -23.11 -8.04 -18.31
C MET A 327 -23.10 -7.43 -19.72
N GLU A 328 -24.27 -7.15 -20.30
CA GLU A 328 -24.39 -6.50 -21.61
C GLU A 328 -23.85 -5.06 -21.57
N ARG A 329 -24.12 -4.32 -20.50
CA ARG A 329 -23.52 -2.99 -20.26
C ARG A 329 -22.01 -3.05 -20.21
N ILE A 330 -21.45 -4.00 -19.45
CA ILE A 330 -20.00 -4.16 -19.30
C ILE A 330 -19.37 -4.45 -20.67
N TYR A 331 -19.96 -5.37 -21.43
CA TYR A 331 -19.51 -5.71 -22.79
C TYR A 331 -19.61 -4.51 -23.74
N HIS A 332 -20.71 -3.77 -23.71
CA HIS A 332 -20.92 -2.60 -24.56
C HIS A 332 -19.89 -1.50 -24.29
N GLU A 333 -19.68 -1.13 -23.02
CA GLU A 333 -18.70 -0.10 -22.63
C GLU A 333 -17.27 -0.49 -23.05
N PHE A 334 -16.95 -1.80 -23.03
CA PHE A 334 -15.69 -2.33 -23.54
C PHE A 334 -15.59 -2.15 -25.07
N GLN A 335 -16.63 -2.55 -25.82
CA GLN A 335 -16.65 -2.44 -27.28
C GLN A 335 -16.64 -0.99 -27.77
N GLU A 336 -17.34 -0.09 -27.08
CA GLU A 336 -17.35 1.34 -27.36
C GLU A 336 -15.93 1.92 -27.28
N THR A 337 -15.18 1.59 -26.22
CA THR A 337 -13.81 2.06 -26.03
C THR A 337 -12.84 1.47 -27.08
N VAL A 338 -13.05 0.22 -27.49
CA VAL A 338 -12.33 -0.39 -28.61
C VAL A 338 -12.67 0.31 -29.93
N GLY A 339 -13.94 0.65 -30.15
CA GLY A 339 -14.46 1.38 -31.30
C GLY A 339 -13.83 2.76 -31.43
N LEU A 340 -13.79 3.54 -30.35
CA LEU A 340 -13.13 4.86 -30.30
C LEU A 340 -11.65 4.78 -30.69
N TRP A 341 -10.94 3.75 -30.21
CA TRP A 341 -9.54 3.54 -30.60
C TRP A 341 -9.40 3.17 -32.09
N THR A 342 -10.31 2.36 -32.60
CA THR A 342 -10.32 1.92 -34.00
C THR A 342 -10.59 3.11 -34.91
N GLN A 343 -11.56 3.96 -34.55
CA GLN A 343 -11.86 5.21 -35.23
C GLN A 343 -10.66 6.16 -35.25
N ALA A 344 -10.04 6.41 -34.09
CA ALA A 344 -8.85 7.28 -34.01
C ALA A 344 -7.69 6.77 -34.89
N LYS A 345 -7.49 5.44 -34.96
CA LYS A 345 -6.51 4.83 -35.88
C LYS A 345 -6.88 5.05 -37.34
N LEU A 346 -8.14 4.82 -37.73
CA LEU A 346 -8.62 5.00 -39.10
C LEU A 346 -8.58 6.46 -39.55
N GLU A 347 -9.01 7.40 -38.72
CA GLU A 347 -9.03 8.83 -38.99
C GLU A 347 -7.62 9.44 -39.13
N SER A 348 -6.65 8.93 -38.35
CA SER A 348 -5.24 9.32 -38.48
C SER A 348 -4.60 8.88 -39.81
N HIS A 349 -5.21 7.92 -40.52
CA HIS A 349 -4.77 7.41 -41.82
C HIS A 349 -5.60 7.92 -43.01
N SER A 350 -6.70 8.64 -42.77
CA SER A 350 -7.53 9.23 -43.81
C SER A 350 -7.21 10.72 -44.01
N THR A 351 -6.07 11.02 -44.63
CA THR A 351 -5.96 12.29 -45.36
C THR A 351 -6.96 12.23 -46.51
N PRO A 352 -7.89 13.21 -46.68
CA PRO A 352 -8.83 13.18 -47.78
C PRO A 352 -8.07 13.46 -49.08
N CYS A 353 -7.59 12.41 -49.73
CA CYS A 353 -6.97 12.53 -51.04
C CYS A 353 -8.09 12.53 -52.09
N SER A 354 -8.44 13.73 -52.56
CA SER A 354 -9.36 14.02 -53.67
C SER A 354 -8.82 13.58 -55.04
N LEU A 355 -8.11 12.45 -55.11
CA LEU A 355 -7.63 11.87 -56.36
C LEU A 355 -8.11 10.41 -56.46
N SER A 356 -9.42 10.23 -56.63
CA SER A 356 -9.94 9.01 -57.25
C SER A 356 -9.59 9.03 -58.74
N VAL A 357 -8.32 8.79 -59.07
CA VAL A 357 -8.02 8.26 -60.41
C VAL A 357 -8.58 6.84 -60.39
N GLN A 358 -9.68 6.66 -61.11
CA GLN A 358 -10.30 5.36 -61.39
C GLN A 358 -9.25 4.44 -62.02
N LEU A 359 -8.60 3.62 -61.20
CA LEU A 359 -7.82 2.48 -61.67
C LEU A 359 -8.71 1.25 -61.54
N ASP A 360 -8.97 0.61 -62.67
CA ASP A 360 -9.82 -0.56 -62.78
C ASP A 360 -9.32 -1.68 -61.85
N PHE A 361 -10.14 -2.07 -60.87
CA PHE A 361 -9.73 -2.98 -59.80
C PHE A 361 -9.59 -4.43 -60.28
N THR A 362 -10.11 -4.74 -61.46
CA THR A 362 -10.17 -6.08 -62.05
C THR A 362 -8.97 -6.48 -62.90
N ASP A 363 -8.03 -5.57 -63.21
CA ASP A 363 -6.84 -5.90 -64.02
C ASP A 363 -5.65 -6.39 -63.15
N PRO A 364 -5.18 -7.65 -63.34
CA PRO A 364 -4.01 -8.20 -62.64
C PRO A 364 -2.69 -7.50 -63.00
N LEU A 365 -2.58 -6.93 -64.21
CA LEU A 365 -1.35 -6.29 -64.68
C LEU A 365 -1.07 -4.96 -63.95
N LEU A 366 -2.13 -4.30 -63.49
CA LEU A 366 -2.07 -3.06 -62.71
C LEU A 366 -1.97 -3.29 -61.19
N ALA A 367 -1.95 -4.55 -60.73
CA ALA A 367 -1.88 -4.88 -59.31
C ALA A 367 -0.58 -4.38 -58.66
N LYS A 368 0.56 -4.50 -59.35
CA LYS A 368 1.86 -4.03 -58.85
C LYS A 368 1.88 -2.51 -58.67
N GLU A 369 1.35 -1.76 -59.63
CA GLU A 369 1.28 -0.29 -59.55
C GLU A 369 0.28 0.18 -58.49
N ARG A 370 -0.85 -0.52 -58.32
CA ARG A 370 -1.78 -0.27 -57.19
C ARG A 370 -1.11 -0.50 -55.84
N VAL A 371 -0.40 -1.61 -55.68
CA VAL A 371 0.30 -1.93 -54.43
C VAL A 371 1.37 -0.89 -54.16
N LEU A 372 2.20 -0.54 -55.15
CA LEU A 372 3.24 0.48 -54.99
C LEU A 372 2.69 1.88 -54.73
N SER A 373 1.59 2.27 -55.38
CA SER A 373 0.98 3.59 -55.15
C SER A 373 0.34 3.68 -53.76
N ASN A 374 -0.27 2.60 -53.26
CA ASN A 374 -0.77 2.54 -51.89
C ASN A 374 0.36 2.50 -50.85
N LEU A 375 1.44 1.75 -51.10
CA LEU A 375 2.61 1.73 -50.22
C LEU A 375 3.28 3.10 -50.12
N ARG A 376 3.30 3.89 -51.21
CA ARG A 376 3.81 5.27 -51.22
C ARG A 376 2.95 6.26 -50.41
N LYS A 377 1.72 5.91 -50.05
CA LYS A 377 0.87 6.71 -49.14
C LYS A 377 1.22 6.51 -47.66
N HIS A 378 2.00 5.47 -47.34
CA HIS A 378 2.45 5.21 -45.98
C HIS A 378 3.77 5.93 -45.74
N GLU A 379 3.99 6.44 -44.52
CA GLU A 379 5.29 6.93 -44.11
C GLU A 379 6.35 5.83 -44.25
N ALA A 380 7.57 6.20 -44.64
CA ALA A 380 8.65 5.24 -44.79
C ALA A 380 8.87 4.51 -43.45
N PRO A 381 9.08 3.17 -43.46
CA PRO A 381 9.38 2.43 -42.25
C PRO A 381 10.55 3.09 -41.53
N GLN A 382 10.36 3.49 -40.27
CA GLN A 382 11.49 3.95 -39.48
C GLN A 382 12.51 2.83 -39.39
N PRO A 383 13.82 3.14 -39.48
CA PRO A 383 14.85 2.13 -39.32
C PRO A 383 14.66 1.43 -37.97
N PRO A 384 15.02 0.13 -37.86
CA PRO A 384 15.03 -0.55 -36.57
C PRO A 384 15.75 0.31 -35.55
N LEU A 385 15.13 0.52 -34.37
CA LEU A 385 15.78 1.24 -33.28
C LEU A 385 17.14 0.59 -33.05
N ALA A 386 18.21 1.40 -33.08
CA ALA A 386 19.55 0.91 -32.83
C ALA A 386 19.57 0.24 -31.46
N LEU A 387 19.79 -1.07 -31.42
CA LEU A 387 20.00 -1.80 -30.18
C LEU A 387 21.33 -1.32 -29.60
N HIS A 388 21.27 -0.37 -28.68
CA HIS A 388 22.42 0.05 -27.90
C HIS A 388 22.72 -1.06 -26.87
N PRO A 389 23.95 -1.63 -26.86
CA PRO A 389 24.35 -2.54 -25.80
C PRO A 389 24.17 -1.84 -24.46
N THR A 390 23.24 -2.33 -23.64
CA THR A 390 22.98 -1.77 -22.32
C THR A 390 24.20 -2.03 -21.45
N LYS A 391 24.95 -0.97 -21.12
CA LYS A 391 26.01 -1.03 -20.11
C LYS A 391 25.36 -1.44 -18.78
N PRO A 392 25.95 -2.37 -18.00
CA PRO A 392 25.42 -2.70 -16.69
C PRO A 392 25.31 -1.42 -15.85
N PRO A 393 24.18 -1.22 -15.14
CA PRO A 393 23.92 0.01 -14.39
C PRO A 393 24.94 0.22 -13.26
N VAL A 394 25.55 -0.85 -12.76
CA VAL A 394 26.59 -0.80 -11.73
C VAL A 394 27.91 -1.34 -12.31
N PRO A 395 29.05 -0.69 -12.05
CA PRO A 395 30.36 -1.19 -12.48
C PRO A 395 30.64 -2.61 -11.97
N VAL A 396 31.27 -3.43 -12.81
CA VAL A 396 31.66 -4.80 -12.45
C VAL A 396 32.91 -4.77 -11.57
N ILE A 397 32.92 -5.59 -10.54
CA ILE A 397 34.03 -5.69 -9.59
C ILE A 397 35.07 -6.66 -10.13
N SER A 398 36.29 -6.15 -10.32
CA SER A 398 37.42 -6.98 -10.75
C SER A 398 37.87 -7.89 -9.62
N SER A 399 38.11 -9.17 -9.94
CA SER A 399 38.61 -10.17 -8.97
C SER A 399 39.97 -9.79 -8.37
N ALA A 400 40.77 -8.98 -9.07
CA ALA A 400 42.04 -8.46 -8.56
C ALA A 400 41.87 -7.57 -7.32
N VAL A 401 40.75 -6.84 -7.23
CA VAL A 401 40.44 -5.96 -6.09
C VAL A 401 40.27 -6.78 -4.80
N LEU A 402 39.74 -8.00 -4.91
CA LEU A 402 39.50 -8.89 -3.75
C LEU A 402 40.80 -9.39 -3.10
N LEU A 403 41.94 -9.27 -3.79
CA LEU A 403 43.26 -9.67 -3.30
C LEU A 403 44.10 -8.49 -2.81
N SER A 404 43.69 -7.26 -3.10
CA SER A 404 44.42 -6.04 -2.78
C SER A 404 43.68 -5.21 -1.74
N GLN A 405 44.20 -5.19 -0.51
CA GLN A 405 43.64 -4.40 0.59
C GLN A 405 43.51 -2.92 0.21
N LYS A 406 44.52 -2.36 -0.44
CA LYS A 406 44.54 -0.94 -0.83
C LYS A 406 43.44 -0.62 -1.82
N ASP A 407 43.29 -1.45 -2.86
CA ASP A 407 42.33 -1.19 -3.93
C ASP A 407 40.89 -1.42 -3.45
N ALA A 408 40.67 -2.46 -2.63
CA ALA A 408 39.37 -2.72 -2.03
C ALA A 408 38.91 -1.59 -1.10
N THR A 409 39.81 -1.12 -0.22
CA THR A 409 39.49 0.01 0.69
C THR A 409 39.25 1.30 -0.07
N GLN A 410 40.06 1.62 -1.10
CA GLN A 410 39.85 2.83 -1.90
C GLN A 410 38.52 2.80 -2.65
N LEU A 411 38.14 1.63 -3.17
CA LEU A 411 36.86 1.43 -3.85
C LEU A 411 35.68 1.65 -2.91
N VAL A 412 35.66 0.96 -1.76
CA VAL A 412 34.61 1.12 -0.74
C VAL A 412 34.54 2.55 -0.23
N CYS A 413 35.66 3.20 0.10
CA CYS A 413 35.64 4.57 0.61
C CYS A 413 34.96 5.55 -0.36
N THR A 414 35.13 5.34 -1.67
CA THR A 414 34.48 6.18 -2.69
C THR A 414 32.96 6.08 -2.59
N ASP A 415 32.44 4.86 -2.44
CA ASP A 415 31.01 4.61 -2.29
C ASP A 415 30.48 5.09 -0.93
N LEU A 416 31.20 4.80 0.16
CA LEU A 416 30.80 5.20 1.51
C LEU A 416 30.77 6.71 1.70
N ASN A 417 31.66 7.46 1.02
CA ASN A 417 31.64 8.92 1.03
C ASN A 417 30.32 9.47 0.49
N LEU A 418 29.78 8.87 -0.58
CA LEU A 418 28.49 9.27 -1.16
C LEU A 418 27.34 9.00 -0.19
N LEU A 419 27.34 7.83 0.45
CA LEU A 419 26.34 7.46 1.44
C LEU A 419 26.38 8.36 2.68
N GLN A 420 27.57 8.67 3.17
CA GLN A 420 27.74 9.58 4.31
C GLN A 420 27.31 11.01 3.95
N GLN A 421 27.62 11.48 2.74
CA GLN A 421 27.15 12.78 2.27
C GLN A 421 25.62 12.84 2.21
N GLN A 422 24.96 11.78 1.70
CA GLN A 422 23.51 11.69 1.67
C GLN A 422 22.90 11.72 3.08
N ALA A 423 23.49 11.00 4.04
CA ALA A 423 23.04 11.03 5.43
C ALA A 423 23.15 12.45 6.04
N ARG A 424 24.25 13.17 5.77
CA ARG A 424 24.44 14.56 6.21
C ARG A 424 23.38 15.49 5.60
N THR A 425 23.09 15.34 4.31
CA THR A 425 22.03 16.12 3.64
C THR A 425 20.66 15.81 4.25
N ALA A 426 20.36 14.55 4.57
CA ALA A 426 19.11 14.17 5.23
C ALA A 426 19.00 14.77 6.65
N ALA A 427 20.07 14.71 7.45
CA ALA A 427 20.10 15.30 8.79
C ALA A 427 19.94 16.84 8.75
N LEU A 428 20.52 17.51 7.74
CA LEU A 428 20.32 18.94 7.52
C LEU A 428 18.86 19.27 7.21
N ARG A 429 18.21 18.49 6.35
CA ARG A 429 16.79 18.67 6.02
C ARG A 429 15.88 18.44 7.22
N GLU A 430 16.16 17.41 8.03
CA GLU A 430 15.45 17.18 9.29
C GLU A 430 15.57 18.40 10.21
N SER A 431 16.77 18.94 10.38
CA SER A 431 16.99 20.14 11.20
C SER A 431 16.26 21.38 10.66
N GLN A 432 16.24 21.56 9.33
CA GLN A 432 15.48 22.64 8.68
C GLN A 432 13.98 22.48 8.89
N GLN A 433 13.46 21.26 8.80
CA GLN A 433 12.04 20.96 9.03
C GLN A 433 11.64 21.31 10.46
N VAL A 434 12.44 20.91 11.45
CA VAL A 434 12.20 21.21 12.87
C VAL A 434 12.21 22.73 13.11
N ALA A 435 13.13 23.47 12.49
CA ALA A 435 13.20 24.92 12.62
C ALA A 435 11.95 25.61 12.03
N LEU A 436 11.53 25.23 10.82
CA LEU A 436 10.34 25.79 10.17
C LEU A 436 9.06 25.46 10.93
N ASP A 437 8.93 24.23 11.42
CA ASP A 437 7.76 23.82 12.21
C ASP A 437 7.72 24.57 13.56
N GLY A 438 8.87 24.83 14.19
CA GLY A 438 8.98 25.67 15.37
C GLY A 438 8.53 27.11 15.09
N GLU A 439 9.02 27.74 14.01
CA GLU A 439 8.61 29.10 13.64
C GLU A 439 7.12 29.17 13.31
N LEU A 440 6.56 28.13 12.68
CA LEU A 440 5.14 28.03 12.39
C LEU A 440 4.31 27.99 13.70
N LEU A 441 4.72 27.18 14.68
CA LEU A 441 4.08 27.08 15.99
C LEU A 441 4.14 28.39 16.78
N ASP A 442 5.25 29.12 16.70
CA ASP A 442 5.43 30.41 17.39
C ASP A 442 4.66 31.57 16.72
N THR A 443 4.41 31.46 15.42
CA THR A 443 3.77 32.51 14.63
C THR A 443 2.25 32.34 14.56
N MET A 444 1.76 31.09 14.55
CA MET A 444 0.33 30.79 14.39
C MET A 444 -0.58 31.44 15.45
N PRO A 445 -0.23 31.47 16.75
CA PRO A 445 -1.06 32.13 17.77
C PRO A 445 -1.19 33.65 17.58
N LYS A 446 -0.23 34.27 16.87
CA LYS A 446 -0.20 35.73 16.65
C LYS A 446 -1.10 36.17 15.50
N GLN A 447 -1.73 35.24 14.79
CA GLN A 447 -2.58 35.55 13.63
C GLN A 447 -3.84 36.31 14.02
N TYR A 448 -4.37 36.06 15.22
CA TYR A 448 -5.54 36.73 15.75
C TYR A 448 -5.21 37.41 17.07
N VAL A 449 -5.58 38.68 17.18
CA VAL A 449 -5.38 39.49 18.40
C VAL A 449 -6.69 40.18 18.77
N ASN A 450 -6.96 40.26 20.06
CA ASN A 450 -8.07 41.07 20.56
C ASN A 450 -7.69 42.55 20.46
N ARG A 451 -8.61 43.37 19.94
CA ARG A 451 -8.50 44.83 19.96
C ARG A 451 -9.78 45.41 20.54
N GLU A 452 -9.63 46.45 21.35
CA GLU A 452 -10.78 47.20 21.86
C GLU A 452 -11.53 47.87 20.72
N GLU A 453 -12.83 47.62 20.65
CA GLU A 453 -13.75 48.23 19.71
C GLU A 453 -14.90 48.89 20.46
N GLN A 454 -15.51 49.86 19.78
CA GLN A 454 -16.66 50.57 20.30
C GLN A 454 -17.75 50.57 19.24
N THR A 455 -18.93 50.05 19.58
CA THR A 455 -20.11 50.12 18.73
C THR A 455 -21.19 50.95 19.39
N THR A 456 -21.90 51.73 18.56
CA THR A 456 -22.98 52.60 19.02
C THR A 456 -24.31 51.93 18.66
N LEU A 457 -25.04 51.51 19.68
CA LEU A 457 -26.36 50.92 19.54
C LEU A 457 -27.44 51.98 19.71
N HIS A 458 -28.32 52.09 18.72
CA HIS A 458 -29.51 52.92 18.80
C HIS A 458 -30.67 52.06 19.29
N LEU A 459 -31.01 52.18 20.58
CA LEU A 459 -32.11 51.44 21.19
C LEU A 459 -33.41 52.22 21.02
N GLU A 460 -34.21 51.80 20.05
CA GLU A 460 -35.52 52.40 19.79
C GLU A 460 -36.52 52.06 20.91
N CYS A 461 -37.13 53.10 21.48
CA CYS A 461 -38.17 52.94 22.47
C CYS A 461 -39.54 52.89 21.76
N ARG A 462 -40.23 51.75 21.86
CA ARG A 462 -41.56 51.57 21.25
C ARG A 462 -42.69 52.33 21.95
N GLY A 463 -42.38 53.10 23.00
CA GLY A 463 -43.36 53.80 23.84
C GLY A 463 -44.22 52.84 24.66
N SER A 464 -44.81 53.32 25.74
CA SER A 464 -45.95 52.64 26.36
C SER A 464 -47.16 53.57 26.32
N SER A 465 -48.34 52.95 26.27
CA SER A 465 -49.66 53.56 26.05
C SER A 465 -49.81 54.93 26.72
N GLY A 466 -49.65 55.99 25.93
CA GLY A 466 -49.98 57.38 26.30
C GLY A 466 -48.84 58.42 26.21
N LYS A 467 -47.56 58.03 26.09
CA LYS A 467 -46.44 59.00 25.95
C LYS A 467 -45.64 58.77 24.66
N LYS A 468 -45.47 59.81 23.83
CA LYS A 468 -44.67 59.76 22.60
C LYS A 468 -43.17 59.76 22.93
N CYS A 469 -42.43 58.80 22.39
CA CYS A 469 -40.98 58.70 22.54
C CYS A 469 -40.26 59.91 21.91
N GLN A 470 -39.21 60.42 22.54
CA GLN A 470 -38.42 61.57 22.07
C GLN A 470 -37.25 61.19 21.13
N GLY A 471 -36.97 59.90 20.94
CA GLY A 471 -35.90 59.39 20.08
C GLY A 471 -35.26 58.12 20.62
N ALA A 472 -34.46 57.43 19.80
CA ALA A 472 -33.72 56.24 20.22
C ALA A 472 -32.62 56.60 21.23
N ALA A 473 -32.47 55.79 22.29
CA ALA A 473 -31.37 55.95 23.24
C ALA A 473 -30.07 55.48 22.58
N VAL A 474 -29.05 56.33 22.60
CA VAL A 474 -27.73 56.01 22.01
C VAL A 474 -26.85 55.41 23.09
N VAL A 475 -26.59 54.10 23.02
CA VAL A 475 -25.75 53.37 23.98
C VAL A 475 -24.46 52.96 23.30
N THR A 476 -23.35 53.38 23.89
CA THR A 476 -22.02 53.00 23.45
C THR A 476 -21.59 51.74 24.19
N VAL A 477 -21.27 50.68 23.46
CA VAL A 477 -20.75 49.43 24.01
C VAL A 477 -19.29 49.27 23.60
N GLN A 478 -18.41 49.13 24.59
CA GLN A 478 -17.00 48.79 24.40
C GLN A 478 -16.80 47.29 24.62
N PHE A 479 -16.08 46.62 23.72
CA PHE A 479 -15.80 45.19 23.79
C PHE A 479 -14.47 44.87 23.09
N GLU A 480 -13.92 43.69 23.36
CA GLU A 480 -12.75 43.20 22.62
C GLU A 480 -13.18 42.41 21.39
N GLY A 481 -12.88 42.93 20.20
CA GLY A 481 -13.10 42.26 18.93
C GLY A 481 -11.88 41.46 18.48
N MET A 482 -12.09 40.23 18.01
CA MET A 482 -11.02 39.40 17.42
C MET A 482 -10.63 39.93 16.04
N HIS A 483 -9.38 40.35 15.88
CA HIS A 483 -8.85 40.88 14.63
C HIS A 483 -7.77 40.00 14.04
N LYS A 484 -7.86 39.80 12.73
CA LYS A 484 -6.81 39.13 11.98
C LYS A 484 -5.65 40.09 11.70
N ASN A 485 -4.44 39.68 12.04
CA ASN A 485 -3.22 40.40 11.70
C ASN A 485 -2.75 39.98 10.29
N GLU A 486 -2.93 40.85 9.30
CA GLU A 486 -2.61 40.54 7.91
C GLU A 486 -1.10 40.35 7.66
N ALA A 487 -0.23 41.06 8.39
CA ALA A 487 1.22 40.85 8.27
C ALA A 487 1.63 39.45 8.74
N ILE A 488 1.09 38.99 9.87
CA ILE A 488 1.31 37.63 10.38
C ILE A 488 0.67 36.60 9.44
N SER A 489 -0.50 36.90 8.87
CA SER A 489 -1.14 36.02 7.90
C SER A 489 -0.31 35.82 6.63
N GLN A 490 0.38 36.86 6.16
CA GLN A 490 1.31 36.77 5.03
C GLN A 490 2.57 35.97 5.41
N GLN A 491 3.15 36.21 6.59
CA GLN A 491 4.28 35.42 7.08
C GLN A 491 3.94 33.92 7.20
N LEU A 492 2.78 33.58 7.76
CA LEU A 492 2.30 32.19 7.82
C LEU A 492 2.10 31.56 6.45
N HIS A 493 1.69 32.35 5.45
CA HIS A 493 1.57 31.85 4.08
C HIS A 493 2.93 31.48 3.49
N VAL A 494 3.95 32.33 3.71
CA VAL A 494 5.33 32.08 3.27
C VAL A 494 5.90 30.85 3.97
N LEU A 495 5.80 30.77 5.31
CA LEU A 495 6.28 29.61 6.08
C LEU A 495 5.64 28.29 5.63
N ARG A 496 4.32 28.28 5.42
CA ARG A 496 3.63 27.09 4.88
C ARG A 496 4.11 26.71 3.49
N LYS A 497 4.48 27.68 2.65
CA LYS A 497 5.03 27.42 1.32
C LYS A 497 6.44 26.82 1.41
N GLU A 498 7.29 27.35 2.29
CA GLU A 498 8.65 26.83 2.52
C GLU A 498 8.63 25.42 3.09
N VAL A 499 7.75 25.13 4.06
CA VAL A 499 7.54 23.76 4.57
C VAL A 499 7.13 22.81 3.45
N LYS A 500 6.16 23.20 2.61
CA LYS A 500 5.73 22.37 1.47
C LYS A 500 6.86 22.15 0.46
N GLN A 501 7.70 23.15 0.22
CA GLN A 501 8.83 23.04 -0.68
C GLN A 501 9.88 22.05 -0.13
N LEU A 502 10.25 22.19 1.15
CA LEU A 502 11.20 21.28 1.80
C LEU A 502 10.69 19.84 1.80
N GLN A 503 9.40 19.63 2.08
CA GLN A 503 8.76 18.31 2.00
C GLN A 503 8.78 17.72 0.58
N ALA A 504 8.51 18.55 -0.44
CA ALA A 504 8.57 18.11 -1.83
C ALA A 504 9.99 17.74 -2.27
N GLU A 505 11.01 18.46 -1.79
CA GLU A 505 12.42 18.15 -2.05
C GLU A 505 12.88 16.90 -1.31
N ALA A 506 12.43 16.69 -0.06
CA ALA A 506 12.74 15.51 0.74
C ALA A 506 12.06 14.23 0.21
N ALA A 507 10.90 14.36 -0.44
CA ALA A 507 10.18 13.23 -1.05
C ALA A 507 10.78 12.74 -2.38
N LYS A 508 11.74 13.48 -2.96
CA LYS A 508 12.41 13.05 -4.20
C LYS A 508 13.23 11.77 -3.95
N PRO A 509 13.24 10.82 -4.90
CA PRO A 509 14.07 9.63 -4.77
C PRO A 509 15.56 10.01 -4.69
N PRO A 510 16.38 9.19 -4.01
CA PRO A 510 17.83 9.34 -4.06
C PRO A 510 18.31 9.34 -5.52
N SER A 511 19.33 10.14 -5.81
CA SER A 511 19.95 10.14 -7.14
C SER A 511 20.57 8.78 -7.44
N LEU A 512 20.55 8.39 -8.73
CA LEU A 512 21.01 7.06 -9.17
C LEU A 512 22.42 6.73 -8.69
N ASN A 513 23.34 7.71 -8.68
CA ASN A 513 24.70 7.53 -8.19
C ASN A 513 24.79 7.07 -6.71
N ILE A 514 23.84 7.46 -5.86
CA ILE A 514 23.80 7.02 -4.45
C ILE A 514 23.37 5.56 -4.38
N VAL A 515 22.38 5.18 -5.21
CA VAL A 515 21.90 3.80 -5.32
C VAL A 515 22.99 2.90 -5.90
N GLU A 516 23.65 3.35 -6.96
CA GLU A 516 24.79 2.68 -7.59
C GLU A 516 25.92 2.47 -6.58
N ALA A 517 26.28 3.48 -5.78
CA ALA A 517 27.31 3.37 -4.75
C ALA A 517 26.96 2.32 -3.68
N ALA A 518 25.71 2.31 -3.19
CA ALA A 518 25.27 1.29 -2.23
C ALA A 518 25.39 -0.12 -2.80
N VAL A 519 24.84 -0.34 -4.01
CA VAL A 519 24.87 -1.65 -4.68
C VAL A 519 26.29 -2.07 -5.03
N HIS A 520 27.15 -1.13 -5.43
CA HIS A 520 28.54 -1.39 -5.75
C HIS A 520 29.34 -1.84 -4.52
N ALA A 521 29.16 -1.17 -3.38
CA ALA A 521 29.78 -1.58 -2.12
C ALA A 521 29.25 -2.96 -1.64
N GLU A 522 27.94 -3.23 -1.77
CA GLU A 522 27.35 -4.54 -1.45
C GLU A 522 27.88 -5.65 -2.35
N ASN A 523 27.99 -5.40 -3.65
CA ASN A 523 28.57 -6.34 -4.61
C ASN A 523 30.02 -6.67 -4.22
N LEU A 524 30.78 -5.70 -3.71
CA LEU A 524 32.17 -5.93 -3.30
C LEU A 524 32.24 -6.84 -2.09
N ILE A 525 31.44 -6.56 -1.06
CA ILE A 525 31.35 -7.37 0.14
C ILE A 525 30.88 -8.80 -0.21
N THR A 526 29.86 -8.91 -1.07
CA THR A 526 29.32 -10.19 -1.52
C THR A 526 30.35 -11.01 -2.30
N ALA A 527 31.06 -10.38 -3.25
CA ALA A 527 32.12 -11.02 -4.01
C ALA A 527 33.26 -11.47 -3.09
N LEU A 528 33.63 -10.66 -2.10
CA LEU A 528 34.67 -10.99 -1.12
C LEU A 528 34.28 -12.18 -0.24
N VAL A 529 33.07 -12.18 0.30
CA VAL A 529 32.55 -13.28 1.15
C VAL A 529 32.48 -14.58 0.35
N ASN A 530 31.99 -14.52 -0.89
CA ASN A 530 31.92 -15.71 -1.76
C ASN A 530 33.31 -16.23 -2.11
N ALA A 531 34.26 -15.35 -2.43
CA ALA A 531 35.63 -15.72 -2.69
C ALA A 531 36.27 -16.39 -1.45
N TYR A 532 36.04 -15.85 -0.25
CA TYR A 532 36.53 -16.43 1.00
C TYR A 532 35.90 -17.79 1.30
N LYS A 533 34.60 -17.96 1.10
CA LYS A 533 33.90 -19.24 1.31
C LYS A 533 34.38 -20.34 0.35
N LEU A 534 34.68 -19.97 -0.90
CA LEU A 534 35.21 -20.90 -1.89
C LEU A 534 36.66 -21.28 -1.56
N GLN A 535 37.50 -20.30 -1.23
CA GLN A 535 38.91 -20.49 -0.90
C GLN A 535 39.35 -19.55 0.24
N PRO A 536 39.38 -20.03 1.49
CA PRO A 536 39.83 -19.23 2.63
C PRO A 536 41.34 -18.96 2.55
N THR A 537 41.74 -17.82 1.99
CA THR A 537 43.15 -17.40 1.93
C THR A 537 43.44 -16.27 2.91
N PRO A 538 44.66 -16.17 3.48
CA PRO A 538 45.04 -15.08 4.37
C PRO A 538 44.95 -13.69 3.70
N GLY A 539 45.17 -13.62 2.38
CA GLY A 539 45.03 -12.39 1.60
C GLY A 539 43.59 -11.86 1.61
N ILE A 540 42.62 -12.71 1.25
CA ILE A 540 41.19 -12.36 1.25
C ILE A 540 40.71 -12.03 2.67
N GLN A 541 41.17 -12.78 3.68
CA GLN A 541 40.84 -12.51 5.07
C GLN A 541 41.31 -11.11 5.51
N LYS A 542 42.53 -10.73 5.13
CA LYS A 542 43.07 -9.39 5.44
C LYS A 542 42.25 -8.28 4.78
N VAL A 543 41.77 -8.49 3.55
CA VAL A 543 40.87 -7.55 2.88
C VAL A 543 39.55 -7.45 3.64
N GLY A 544 38.94 -8.57 4.06
CA GLY A 544 37.69 -8.59 4.82
C GLY A 544 37.79 -7.86 6.16
N ILE A 545 38.87 -8.10 6.91
CA ILE A 545 39.15 -7.38 8.17
C ILE A 545 39.33 -5.88 7.90
N SER A 546 40.05 -5.51 6.85
CA SER A 546 40.26 -4.10 6.50
C SER A 546 38.94 -3.41 6.16
N LEU A 547 38.09 -4.04 5.32
CA LEU A 547 36.79 -3.49 4.96
C LEU A 547 35.87 -3.35 6.18
N PHE A 548 35.87 -4.31 7.11
CA PHE A 548 35.10 -4.22 8.34
C PHE A 548 35.41 -2.93 9.10
N PHE A 549 36.69 -2.71 9.43
CA PHE A 549 37.09 -1.52 10.18
C PHE A 549 36.90 -0.22 9.36
N THR A 550 37.11 -0.25 8.05
CA THR A 550 36.80 0.90 7.19
C THR A 550 35.32 1.27 7.27
N ILE A 551 34.40 0.30 7.16
CA ILE A 551 32.96 0.57 7.23
C ILE A 551 32.57 1.09 8.62
N VAL A 552 33.16 0.54 9.68
CA VAL A 552 32.97 1.02 11.06
C VAL A 552 33.40 2.48 11.24
N ASP A 553 34.53 2.88 10.65
CA ASP A 553 35.03 4.27 10.72
C ASP A 553 34.09 5.28 10.04
N TYR A 554 33.25 4.84 9.10
CA TYR A 554 32.26 5.68 8.42
C TYR A 554 30.94 5.83 9.18
N VAL A 555 30.74 5.05 10.25
CA VAL A 555 29.55 5.16 11.11
C VAL A 555 29.63 6.44 11.95
N SER A 556 28.77 7.40 11.62
CA SER A 556 28.56 8.66 12.35
C SER A 556 27.11 8.82 12.83
N ASP A 557 26.86 9.83 13.65
CA ASP A 557 25.50 10.18 14.12
C ASP A 557 24.54 10.40 12.96
N GLU A 558 24.97 11.08 11.90
CA GLU A 558 24.13 11.32 10.72
C GLU A 558 23.79 10.01 10.01
N THR A 559 24.79 9.12 9.84
CA THR A 559 24.55 7.83 9.18
C THR A 559 23.63 6.91 9.98
N GLN A 560 23.64 7.01 11.32
CA GLN A 560 22.76 6.25 12.22
C GLN A 560 21.37 6.89 12.35
N ARG A 561 21.29 8.21 12.23
CA ARG A 561 20.03 8.97 12.24
C ARG A 561 19.25 8.77 10.95
N HIS A 562 19.93 8.73 9.81
CA HIS A 562 19.31 8.47 8.52
C HIS A 562 19.06 6.96 8.31
N PRO A 563 17.80 6.50 8.25
CA PRO A 563 17.51 5.06 8.29
C PRO A 563 18.12 4.21 7.17
N PRO A 564 18.14 4.64 5.89
CA PRO A 564 18.75 3.87 4.81
C PRO A 564 20.24 3.59 5.05
N THR A 565 20.99 4.61 5.47
CA THR A 565 22.42 4.44 5.77
C THR A 565 22.62 3.62 7.03
N ARG A 566 21.80 3.81 8.08
CA ARG A 566 21.90 2.98 9.29
C ARG A 566 21.79 1.50 8.96
N GLN A 567 20.79 1.14 8.15
CA GLN A 567 20.56 -0.24 7.72
C GLN A 567 21.74 -0.76 6.90
N PHE A 568 22.20 0.01 5.91
CA PHE A 568 23.35 -0.35 5.07
C PHE A 568 24.60 -0.63 5.91
N PHE A 569 25.00 0.31 6.78
CA PHE A 569 26.18 0.15 7.64
C PHE A 569 26.03 -1.03 8.59
N THR A 570 24.87 -1.19 9.23
CA THR A 570 24.60 -2.30 10.15
C THR A 570 24.74 -3.65 9.44
N SER A 571 24.11 -3.80 8.26
CA SER A 571 24.16 -5.03 7.45
C SER A 571 25.60 -5.37 7.02
N CYS A 572 26.33 -4.38 6.51
CA CYS A 572 27.72 -4.58 6.09
C CYS A 572 28.62 -4.99 7.27
N ILE A 573 28.45 -4.35 8.43
CA ILE A 573 29.17 -4.69 9.67
C ILE A 573 28.81 -6.09 10.14
N GLU A 574 27.53 -6.48 10.08
CA GLU A 574 27.09 -7.81 10.47
C GLU A 574 27.68 -8.93 9.61
N ILE A 575 27.62 -8.77 8.29
CA ILE A 575 28.15 -9.76 7.34
C ILE A 575 29.66 -9.89 7.50
N LEU A 576 30.38 -8.77 7.48
CA LEU A 576 31.83 -8.79 7.59
C LEU A 576 32.29 -9.21 8.99
N GLY A 577 31.59 -8.78 10.03
CA GLY A 577 31.87 -9.13 11.42
C GLY A 577 31.72 -10.63 11.65
N GLN A 578 30.65 -11.24 11.15
CA GLN A 578 30.40 -12.67 11.31
C GLN A 578 31.40 -13.52 10.52
N VAL A 579 31.79 -13.10 9.32
CA VAL A 579 32.67 -13.90 8.44
C VAL A 579 34.15 -13.69 8.76
N PHE A 580 34.57 -12.46 9.08
CA PHE A 580 35.98 -12.07 9.13
C PHE A 580 36.46 -11.58 10.50
N ILE A 581 35.62 -11.47 11.53
CA ILE A 581 36.03 -10.93 12.85
C ILE A 581 35.70 -11.91 13.98
N SER A 582 34.47 -12.40 14.04
CA SER A 582 33.98 -13.27 15.11
C SER A 582 34.85 -14.52 15.27
N GLY A 583 35.34 -14.76 16.49
CA GLY A 583 36.18 -15.93 16.78
C GLY A 583 37.66 -15.81 16.39
N ILE A 584 38.10 -14.66 15.85
CA ILE A 584 39.51 -14.45 15.48
C ILE A 584 40.30 -13.83 16.63
N LYS A 585 41.37 -14.52 17.04
CA LYS A 585 42.25 -14.11 18.14
C LYS A 585 42.87 -12.73 17.94
N SER A 586 43.42 -12.46 16.75
CA SER A 586 44.16 -11.22 16.47
C SER A 586 43.30 -9.96 16.49
N GLU A 587 42.00 -10.08 16.19
CA GLU A 587 41.13 -8.92 16.04
C GLU A 587 40.35 -8.57 17.31
N CYS A 588 40.26 -9.49 18.28
CA CYS A 588 39.47 -9.30 19.50
C CYS A 588 39.86 -8.05 20.30
N ARG A 589 41.18 -7.80 20.45
CA ARG A 589 41.69 -6.58 21.10
C ARG A 589 41.31 -5.32 20.33
N LYS A 590 41.43 -5.36 19.01
CA LYS A 590 41.14 -4.21 18.14
C LYS A 590 39.66 -3.84 18.17
N VAL A 591 38.76 -4.83 18.18
CA VAL A 591 37.31 -4.61 18.34
C VAL A 591 37.02 -3.92 19.69
N LEU A 592 37.62 -4.40 20.78
CA LEU A 592 37.47 -3.78 22.09
C LEU A 592 37.97 -2.33 22.10
N GLU A 593 39.17 -2.07 21.56
CA GLU A 593 39.71 -0.71 21.46
C GLU A 593 38.83 0.21 20.63
N THR A 594 38.23 -0.27 19.54
CA THR A 594 37.28 0.51 18.72
C THR A 594 36.01 0.86 19.50
N ILE A 595 35.46 -0.09 20.28
CA ILE A 595 34.29 0.17 21.13
C ILE A 595 34.63 1.19 22.24
N LEU A 596 35.79 1.05 22.89
CA LEU A 596 36.21 1.96 23.95
C LEU A 596 36.51 3.38 23.43
N LYS A 597 36.97 3.52 22.18
CA LYS A 597 37.14 4.83 21.52
C LYS A 597 35.82 5.49 21.16
N ASN A 598 34.79 4.71 20.85
CA ASN A 598 33.46 5.21 20.50
C ASN A 598 32.37 4.30 21.07
N SER A 599 31.90 4.63 22.28
CA SER A 599 30.94 3.83 23.04
C SER A 599 29.61 3.59 22.31
N ARG A 600 29.25 4.48 21.36
CA ARG A 600 28.02 4.36 20.55
C ARG A 600 28.04 3.16 19.61
N LEU A 601 29.23 2.66 19.25
CA LEU A 601 29.40 1.48 18.42
C LEU A 601 29.20 0.17 19.20
N CYS A 602 29.04 0.22 20.53
CA CYS A 602 28.94 -0.97 21.36
C CYS A 602 27.80 -1.90 20.92
N SER A 603 26.62 -1.36 20.61
CA SER A 603 25.48 -2.16 20.14
C SER A 603 25.77 -2.88 18.82
N LEU A 604 26.53 -2.25 17.92
CA LEU A 604 26.90 -2.81 16.61
C LEU A 604 28.05 -3.83 16.71
N LEU A 605 29.04 -3.57 17.56
CA LEU A 605 30.30 -4.32 17.58
C LEU A 605 30.38 -5.39 18.67
N SER A 606 29.59 -5.27 19.76
CA SER A 606 29.59 -6.25 20.85
C SER A 606 29.31 -7.69 20.44
N PRO A 607 28.52 -8.01 19.38
CA PRO A 607 28.36 -9.40 18.92
C PRO A 607 29.67 -10.02 18.42
N PHE A 608 30.60 -9.21 17.93
CA PHE A 608 31.89 -9.65 17.37
C PHE A 608 33.03 -9.59 18.37
N PHE A 609 32.80 -9.01 19.55
CA PHE A 609 33.74 -9.08 20.67
C PHE A 609 33.65 -10.46 21.34
N THR A 610 34.57 -11.36 20.95
CA THR A 610 34.62 -12.74 21.43
C THR A 610 35.88 -12.99 22.28
N PRO A 611 35.93 -12.52 23.55
CA PRO A 611 37.13 -12.64 24.40
C PRO A 611 37.55 -14.10 24.63
N ASN A 612 36.60 -15.04 24.62
CA ASN A 612 36.85 -16.48 24.74
C ASN A 612 37.71 -17.04 23.59
N ALA A 613 37.70 -16.39 22.43
CA ALA A 613 38.54 -16.79 21.31
C ALA A 613 40.03 -16.57 21.63
N ALA A 614 40.37 -15.60 22.49
CA ALA A 614 41.74 -15.18 22.83
C ALA A 614 42.08 -15.42 24.32
N PRO A 615 42.19 -16.70 24.78
CA PRO A 615 42.38 -17.02 26.21
C PRO A 615 43.66 -16.45 26.82
N ALA A 616 44.72 -16.27 26.02
CA ALA A 616 45.99 -15.68 26.48
C ALA A 616 45.88 -14.19 26.81
N GLU A 617 44.93 -13.48 26.19
CA GLU A 617 44.72 -12.04 26.38
C GLU A 617 43.47 -11.74 27.23
N PHE A 618 42.71 -12.76 27.61
CA PHE A 618 41.41 -12.64 28.27
C PHE A 618 41.46 -11.75 29.52
N ILE A 619 42.43 -11.99 30.41
CA ILE A 619 42.59 -11.21 31.65
C ILE A 619 42.90 -9.74 31.32
N GLN A 620 43.75 -9.48 30.33
CA GLN A 620 44.09 -8.11 29.92
C GLN A 620 42.89 -7.38 29.31
N LEU A 621 42.12 -8.05 28.46
CA LEU A 621 40.89 -7.50 27.87
C LEU A 621 39.84 -7.21 28.94
N TYR A 622 39.68 -8.11 29.91
CA TYR A 622 38.77 -7.94 31.04
C TYR A 622 39.19 -6.75 31.93
N GLU A 623 40.47 -6.67 32.31
CA GLU A 623 41.01 -5.52 33.05
C GLU A 623 40.80 -4.21 32.30
N GLN A 624 40.98 -4.21 30.99
CA GLN A 624 40.78 -3.02 30.15
C GLN A 624 39.31 -2.59 30.13
N VAL A 625 38.36 -3.52 30.06
CA VAL A 625 36.92 -3.22 30.19
C VAL A 625 36.61 -2.62 31.55
N VAL A 626 37.09 -3.25 32.64
CA VAL A 626 36.81 -2.77 34.02
C VAL A 626 37.43 -1.41 34.32
N LYS A 627 38.64 -1.12 33.79
CA LYS A 627 39.31 0.19 33.96
C LYS A 627 38.53 1.35 33.32
N PHE A 628 37.70 1.08 32.32
CA PHE A 628 36.86 2.07 31.65
C PHE A 628 35.48 2.25 32.30
N LEU A 629 35.22 1.62 33.45
CA LEU A 629 33.98 1.79 34.18
C LEU A 629 33.84 3.23 34.72
N SER A 630 32.81 3.92 34.25
CA SER A 630 32.32 5.21 34.77
C SER A 630 30.79 5.18 34.84
N GLU A 631 30.18 6.11 35.59
CA GLU A 631 28.71 6.21 35.67
C GLU A 631 28.08 6.37 34.27
N ASP A 632 28.69 7.19 33.41
CA ASP A 632 28.22 7.48 32.05
C ASP A 632 28.30 6.31 31.06
N ASN A 633 29.10 5.27 31.36
CA ASN A 633 29.37 4.14 30.46
C ASN A 633 28.94 2.78 31.03
N SER A 634 28.18 2.78 32.12
CA SER A 634 27.78 1.58 32.86
C SER A 634 27.08 0.53 31.98
N ASP A 635 26.15 0.93 31.12
CA ASP A 635 25.43 0.03 30.20
C ASP A 635 26.35 -0.62 29.15
N MET A 636 27.28 0.16 28.58
CA MET A 636 28.28 -0.33 27.63
C MET A 636 29.17 -1.39 28.29
N ILE A 637 29.69 -1.07 29.47
CA ILE A 637 30.60 -1.97 30.21
C ILE A 637 29.86 -3.24 30.62
N PHE A 638 28.62 -3.13 31.09
CA PHE A 638 27.78 -4.29 31.38
C PHE A 638 27.63 -5.20 30.14
N MET A 639 27.30 -4.62 28.98
CA MET A 639 27.17 -5.35 27.72
C MET A 639 28.48 -6.09 27.35
N LEU A 640 29.64 -5.46 27.49
CA LEU A 640 30.93 -6.08 27.22
C LEU A 640 31.27 -7.19 28.23
N LEU A 641 30.97 -7.00 29.52
CA LEU A 641 31.21 -8.00 30.58
C LEU A 641 30.33 -9.25 30.40
N THR A 642 29.10 -9.10 29.89
CA THR A 642 28.26 -10.28 29.57
C THR A 642 28.87 -11.18 28.50
N LYS A 643 29.67 -10.62 27.56
CA LYS A 643 30.40 -11.40 26.55
C LYS A 643 31.57 -12.19 27.14
N ALA A 644 32.19 -11.67 28.20
CA ALA A 644 33.23 -12.38 28.95
C ALA A 644 32.67 -13.48 29.87
N SER A 645 31.40 -13.38 30.28
CA SER A 645 30.77 -14.27 31.25
C SER A 645 30.12 -15.54 30.65
N GLY A 646 30.17 -15.70 29.32
CA GLY A 646 29.31 -16.62 28.58
C GLY A 646 29.52 -18.14 28.76
N VAL A 647 30.64 -18.66 29.26
CA VAL A 647 30.78 -20.11 29.58
C VAL A 647 31.83 -20.36 30.67
N HIS A 648 31.36 -20.47 31.92
CA HIS A 648 31.63 -21.55 32.88
C HIS A 648 30.93 -21.14 34.18
N SER A 649 29.83 -21.81 34.56
CA SER A 649 29.91 -22.76 35.67
C SER A 649 31.07 -22.45 36.61
N LEU A 650 30.79 -21.72 37.69
CA LEU A 650 31.59 -21.72 38.91
C LEU A 650 31.58 -23.14 39.51
N GLY A 651 32.26 -24.05 38.82
CA GLY A 651 32.71 -25.32 39.34
C GLY A 651 34.16 -25.11 39.75
N THR A 652 34.39 -25.10 41.06
CA THR A 652 35.69 -25.32 41.70
C THR A 652 36.83 -24.42 41.24
N TYR A 653 37.01 -23.28 41.91
CA TYR A 653 38.25 -23.00 42.65
C TYR A 653 37.92 -22.03 43.78
N CYS A 654 37.80 -22.59 44.99
CA CYS A 654 37.98 -21.85 46.22
C CYS A 654 39.33 -21.13 46.17
N LEU A 655 39.34 -19.89 46.63
CA LEU A 655 40.22 -19.39 47.70
C LEU A 655 39.86 -17.92 47.95
N GLY A 656 39.23 -17.67 49.11
CA GLY A 656 39.24 -16.33 49.74
C GLY A 656 40.61 -16.08 50.41
N PRO A 657 40.76 -15.02 51.21
CA PRO A 657 39.78 -14.02 51.67
C PRO A 657 39.74 -12.74 50.84
#